data_AF-A0A2M9YUY6-F1
#
_entry.id   AF-A0A2M9YUY6-F1
#
_cell.length_a   1.000
_cell.length_b   1.000
_cell.length_c   1.000
_cell.angle_alpha   90.00
_cell.angle_beta   90.00
_cell.angle_gamma   90.00
#
_symmetry.space_group_name_H-M   'P 1'
#
loop_
_entity.id
_entity.type
_entity.pdbx_description
1 polymer ?
#
loop_
_entity_poly.entity_id
_entity_poly.type
_entity_poly.pdbx_seq_one_letter_code
_entity_poly.pdbx_strand_id
1 'polypeptide(L)'
;MFSILILFADCVKRPQKSGAIELFPLERGIEQLNTPVKVSVQVSGLNSGTLIVNNDLGESLTFTQDSTQTFPSTVRIGSSYSVSSNGPNTTPAQTCRIQNPNGPIIRPQTTIFVTCGISFYDVSVRVLGLDPATAATSPLIVQNMTDQLSFTSDTTQTFANKVGDTASYSIGFISVPPKHTCIFVPSLSGNGNLSGGPVTILIDCISPLQYSPSSKVLFPSERITIQFSFHGIDPGSCGYNTSAIVLGKTNVANTTSPRPSITYPSAPNDNTVVLVASGPDFWGPLGDSFVQLGGCTAGGGLPIQGGNDIFFDFTNQSALNNRMVDVLAGNDLAGCGTGGPPSAYCRSIEFGVSECDLVGSACSVLVATGTYVPTRRISLLSRTSLIGGFPSGFGNLNPDPINNPTIIQDPGIGGPTFCDAIFCSVIDVATVALTSTNDNLIVSGFQIQANPNNVSNTGITIQNSRFNAGQIRILDNDIFGNEISTSHLGGTKSGISILNSDNVIVSGNRLRGGTGMTASTGITVDSSGTPQPIVIKQNLIDGVQKSGGLTAAMILSGATALVIDNKINAYQFMDSSLVPNISLGILIDDASGIPGFLSIVNNDIYVGNSPAFTMGDATGISLGFAAPGKTYTIVNNQIFSKSSVSNRVGILYADAYPSATSVIRGNNFFLDVPVWDVFGGNAEYKFCGAVLAQGCILGFPIGSISGLGIGDYTNNYGKNPQFKTAASISQVWKYNIPVGIPNSLNSPCSSLYGGIDLRIGPLLPPILFPFFATDFNQNARTNTASPFAPSGADSISIGVFETDGNCF
;
A
#
# COMPACT_ATOMS: atom_id res chain seq x y z
N MET A 1 15.14 -17.58 66.55
CA MET A 1 14.72 -18.38 67.72
C MET A 1 15.84 -19.36 68.04
N PHE A 2 16.80 -18.93 68.87
CA PHE A 2 17.63 -19.79 69.70
C PHE A 2 17.64 -19.07 71.05
N SER A 3 16.93 -19.65 72.01
CA SER A 3 16.82 -19.16 73.39
C SER A 3 18.10 -19.44 74.14
N ILE A 4 18.66 -18.45 74.84
CA ILE A 4 19.40 -18.68 76.08
C ILE A 4 18.95 -17.65 77.13
N LEU A 5 18.49 -18.24 78.21
CA LEU A 5 18.04 -17.72 79.50
C LEU A 5 19.23 -17.19 80.31
N ILE A 6 19.14 -16.02 80.95
CA ILE A 6 19.80 -15.76 82.25
C ILE A 6 18.92 -14.82 83.08
N LEU A 7 18.29 -15.38 84.11
CA LEU A 7 17.77 -14.68 85.28
C LEU A 7 18.95 -14.39 86.23
N PHE A 8 19.11 -13.13 86.65
CA PHE A 8 19.75 -12.82 87.93
C PHE A 8 18.76 -12.02 88.79
N ALA A 9 18.25 -12.71 89.81
CA ALA A 9 17.66 -12.09 90.97
C ALA A 9 18.79 -11.69 91.92
N ASP A 10 19.18 -10.43 91.91
CA ASP A 10 19.92 -9.83 93.01
C ASP A 10 19.07 -8.75 93.68
N CYS A 11 18.64 -9.06 94.91
CA CYS A 11 18.09 -8.09 95.83
C CYS A 11 19.16 -7.05 96.16
N VAL A 12 19.05 -5.86 95.58
CA VAL A 12 19.91 -4.72 95.94
C VAL A 12 19.56 -4.28 97.37
N LYS A 13 20.49 -4.50 98.30
CA LYS A 13 20.41 -4.06 99.71
C LYS A 13 20.19 -2.55 99.79
N ARG A 14 19.30 -2.11 100.70
CA ARG A 14 19.15 -0.69 101.07
C ARG A 14 20.48 -0.14 101.63
N PRO A 15 20.96 1.03 101.16
CA PRO A 15 22.10 1.69 101.79
C PRO A 15 21.70 2.25 103.15
N GLN A 16 22.51 1.99 104.16
CA GLN A 16 22.43 2.64 105.46
C GLN A 16 23.17 3.99 105.39
N LYS A 17 22.43 5.08 105.62
CA LYS A 17 22.87 6.44 105.96
C LYS A 17 23.71 7.24 104.94
N SER A 18 22.99 8.17 104.31
CA SER A 18 23.26 9.60 104.03
C SER A 18 24.65 10.07 103.56
N GLY A 19 24.75 10.35 102.26
CA GLY A 19 25.67 11.35 101.68
C GLY A 19 24.95 12.14 100.58
N ALA A 20 24.73 13.44 100.79
CA ALA A 20 23.88 14.30 99.97
C ALA A 20 24.45 14.71 98.58
N ILE A 21 25.35 13.91 97.99
CA ILE A 21 26.05 14.32 96.74
C ILE A 21 25.99 13.26 95.62
N GLU A 22 25.57 12.01 95.88
CA GLU A 22 25.51 10.97 94.84
C GLU A 22 24.11 10.70 94.24
N LEU A 23 23.06 11.42 94.66
CA LEU A 23 21.70 11.26 94.10
C LEU A 23 21.43 12.14 92.86
N PHE A 24 22.23 13.19 92.67
CA PHE A 24 22.00 14.18 91.60
C PHE A 24 22.25 13.67 90.15
N PRO A 25 23.14 12.70 89.86
CA PRO A 25 23.28 12.19 88.49
C PRO A 25 22.17 11.19 88.09
N LEU A 26 21.57 10.47 89.05
CA LEU A 26 20.54 9.47 88.78
C LEU A 26 19.13 10.11 88.70
N GLU A 27 18.83 11.09 89.55
CA GLU A 27 17.59 11.89 89.44
C GLU A 27 17.59 12.73 88.16
N ARG A 28 18.70 13.39 87.79
CA ARG A 28 18.78 14.10 86.49
C ARG A 28 18.70 13.15 85.29
N GLY A 29 19.22 11.93 85.40
CA GLY A 29 19.11 10.91 84.36
C GLY A 29 17.68 10.40 84.18
N ILE A 30 16.94 10.14 85.27
CA ILE A 30 15.54 9.69 85.24
C ILE A 30 14.58 10.83 84.84
N GLU A 31 14.85 12.08 85.25
CA GLU A 31 14.09 13.25 84.79
C GLU A 31 14.31 13.52 83.30
N GLN A 32 15.55 13.41 82.78
CA GLN A 32 15.83 13.47 81.33
C GLN A 32 15.24 12.28 80.54
N LEU A 33 14.88 11.18 81.22
CA LEU A 33 14.22 10.01 80.61
C LEU A 33 12.69 10.17 80.53
N ASN A 34 12.09 11.01 81.37
CA ASN A 34 10.65 11.27 81.40
C ASN A 34 10.25 12.63 80.83
N THR A 35 11.19 13.45 80.35
CA THR A 35 10.89 14.73 79.70
C THR A 35 10.08 14.50 78.41
N PRO A 36 8.86 15.06 78.32
CA PRO A 36 8.09 15.03 77.09
C PRO A 36 8.86 15.68 75.94
N VAL A 37 8.84 15.06 74.75
CA VAL A 37 9.52 15.56 73.55
C VAL A 37 8.50 15.97 72.50
N LYS A 38 8.89 16.87 71.60
CA LYS A 38 8.02 17.28 70.49
C LYS A 38 8.12 16.30 69.32
N VAL A 39 7.04 16.21 68.56
CA VAL A 39 6.97 15.45 67.30
C VAL A 39 7.10 16.42 66.13
N SER A 40 8.09 16.19 65.28
CA SER A 40 8.30 17.00 64.08
C SER A 40 7.76 16.28 62.84
N VAL A 41 7.29 17.06 61.89
CA VAL A 41 6.86 16.62 60.56
C VAL A 41 7.72 17.35 59.54
N GLN A 42 8.40 16.59 58.69
CA GLN A 42 9.19 17.09 57.58
C GLN A 42 8.47 16.79 56.27
N VAL A 43 8.16 17.83 55.51
CA VAL A 43 7.55 17.73 54.17
C VAL A 43 8.60 17.97 53.10
N SER A 44 8.61 17.13 52.08
CA SER A 44 9.45 17.27 50.89
C SER A 44 8.67 17.00 49.61
N GLY A 45 8.90 17.75 48.54
CA GLY A 45 8.26 17.59 47.23
C GLY A 45 6.89 18.27 47.09
N LEU A 46 6.53 19.18 48.00
CA LEU A 46 5.28 19.96 47.93
C LEU A 46 5.52 21.21 47.06
N ASN A 47 5.13 21.13 45.78
CA ASN A 47 5.39 22.21 44.83
C ASN A 47 4.30 23.29 44.79
N SER A 48 3.05 22.94 45.14
CA SER A 48 1.93 23.88 45.17
C SER A 48 0.81 23.38 46.08
N GLY A 49 -0.10 24.27 46.48
CA GLY A 49 -1.28 23.95 47.29
C GLY A 49 -1.06 24.02 48.80
N THR A 50 -1.96 23.38 49.54
CA THR A 50 -1.94 23.34 51.00
C THR A 50 -2.10 21.90 51.47
N LEU A 51 -1.08 21.39 52.15
CA LEU A 51 -1.09 20.10 52.83
C LEU A 51 -1.39 20.32 54.30
N ILE A 52 -2.38 19.58 54.84
CA ILE A 52 -2.71 19.62 56.27
C ILE A 52 -2.38 18.26 56.86
N VAL A 53 -1.55 18.23 57.92
CA VAL A 53 -1.21 17.01 58.67
C VAL A 53 -1.81 17.12 60.07
N ASN A 54 -2.65 16.16 60.43
CA ASN A 54 -3.33 16.10 61.73
C ASN A 54 -2.70 15.03 62.60
N ASN A 55 -2.56 15.29 63.90
CA ASN A 55 -2.22 14.24 64.88
C ASN A 55 -3.47 13.71 65.60
N ASP A 56 -3.26 12.67 66.41
CA ASP A 56 -4.25 12.00 67.26
C ASP A 56 -4.74 12.84 68.46
N LEU A 57 -4.13 14.01 68.70
CA LEU A 57 -4.54 14.98 69.72
C LEU A 57 -5.44 16.09 69.15
N GLY A 58 -5.79 16.02 67.86
CA GLY A 58 -6.63 17.01 67.17
C GLY A 58 -5.87 18.28 66.76
N GLU A 59 -4.54 18.27 66.80
CA GLU A 59 -3.71 19.37 66.32
C GLU A 59 -3.42 19.22 64.82
N SER A 60 -3.32 20.33 64.11
CA SER A 60 -3.05 20.37 62.67
C SER A 60 -1.81 21.21 62.37
N LEU A 61 -0.98 20.73 61.44
CA LEU A 61 0.12 21.48 60.83
C LEU A 61 -0.20 21.74 59.37
N THR A 62 -0.02 22.98 58.93
CA THR A 62 -0.32 23.42 57.57
C THR A 62 0.97 23.74 56.82
N PHE A 63 1.14 23.14 55.65
CA PHE A 63 2.32 23.30 54.80
C PHE A 63 1.91 23.87 53.44
N THR A 64 2.61 24.91 52.99
CA THR A 64 2.46 25.51 51.65
C THR A 64 3.71 25.35 50.77
N GLN A 65 4.79 24.83 51.36
CA GLN A 65 6.07 24.52 50.72
C GLN A 65 6.84 23.52 51.58
N ASP A 66 7.92 22.97 51.03
CA ASP A 66 8.85 22.10 51.75
C ASP A 66 9.40 22.78 53.01
N SER A 67 9.10 22.18 54.16
CA SER A 67 9.53 22.68 55.46
C SER A 67 9.40 21.60 56.54
N THR A 68 10.08 21.82 57.66
CA THR A 68 9.91 21.02 58.87
C THR A 68 9.15 21.86 59.88
N GLN A 69 8.01 21.35 60.35
CA GLN A 69 7.23 21.96 61.43
C GLN A 69 7.09 20.97 62.58
N THR A 70 6.67 21.44 63.74
CA THR A 70 6.60 20.63 64.95
C THR A 70 5.29 20.88 65.67
N PHE A 71 4.62 19.81 66.11
CA PHE A 71 3.39 19.93 66.89
C PHE A 71 3.66 20.69 68.20
N PRO A 72 2.71 21.53 68.66
CA PRO A 72 2.90 22.35 69.84
C PRO A 72 2.95 21.53 71.13
N SER A 73 2.13 20.47 71.23
CA SER A 73 2.14 19.56 72.38
C SER A 73 3.40 18.69 72.43
N THR A 74 3.92 18.51 73.63
CA THR A 74 4.99 17.55 73.91
C THR A 74 4.39 16.24 74.38
N VAL A 75 4.93 15.13 73.90
CA VAL A 75 4.41 13.78 74.16
C VAL A 75 5.45 12.99 74.93
N ARG A 76 4.98 12.19 75.90
CA ARG A 76 5.87 11.35 76.71
C ARG A 76 6.57 10.32 75.82
N ILE A 77 7.87 10.12 76.07
CA ILE A 77 8.68 9.08 75.43
C ILE A 77 8.04 7.70 75.68
N GLY A 78 7.99 6.87 74.63
CA GLY A 78 7.37 5.55 74.68
C GLY A 78 5.86 5.51 74.42
N SER A 79 5.17 6.66 74.42
CA SER A 79 3.79 6.73 73.90
C SER A 79 3.76 6.51 72.39
N SER A 80 2.63 6.06 71.84
CA SER A 80 2.40 6.00 70.40
C SER A 80 1.96 7.36 69.86
N TYR A 81 2.38 7.71 68.65
CA TYR A 81 1.74 8.77 67.84
C TYR A 81 0.95 8.16 66.69
N SER A 82 -0.06 8.89 66.23
CA SER A 82 -0.71 8.65 64.94
C SER A 82 -0.94 9.97 64.21
N VAL A 83 -0.65 9.99 62.92
CA VAL A 83 -0.89 11.13 62.04
C VAL A 83 -1.68 10.75 60.80
N SER A 84 -2.48 11.69 60.33
CA SER A 84 -3.20 11.62 59.06
C SER A 84 -2.91 12.88 58.24
N SER A 85 -3.04 12.79 56.92
CA SER A 85 -2.81 13.93 56.02
C SER A 85 -3.97 14.13 55.07
N ASN A 86 -4.34 15.38 54.85
CA ASN A 86 -5.23 15.82 53.79
C ASN A 86 -4.36 16.48 52.71
N GLY A 87 -4.24 15.80 51.57
CA GLY A 87 -3.39 16.24 50.47
C GLY A 87 -3.88 17.52 49.78
N PRO A 88 -3.00 18.22 49.03
CA PRO A 88 -3.34 19.45 48.34
C PRO A 88 -4.24 19.19 47.11
N ASN A 89 -5.31 19.98 46.96
CA ASN A 89 -6.10 20.04 45.71
C ASN A 89 -5.46 21.05 44.76
N THR A 90 -4.60 20.60 43.85
CA THR A 90 -3.80 21.47 42.96
C THR A 90 -3.88 21.07 41.51
N THR A 91 -3.46 21.98 40.62
CA THR A 91 -3.19 21.71 39.20
C THR A 91 -1.73 22.11 38.93
N PRO A 92 -0.80 21.17 38.67
CA PRO A 92 -1.00 19.72 38.58
C PRO A 92 -1.41 19.06 39.91
N ALA A 93 -2.17 17.99 39.83
CA ALA A 93 -2.61 17.15 40.93
C ALA A 93 -1.41 16.50 41.61
N GLN A 94 -1.28 16.68 42.92
CA GLN A 94 -0.19 16.14 43.71
C GLN A 94 -0.72 15.20 44.79
N THR A 95 0.01 14.11 45.03
CA THR A 95 -0.31 13.15 46.09
C THR A 95 0.80 13.19 47.13
N CYS A 96 0.44 13.31 48.41
CA CYS A 96 1.36 13.30 49.54
C CYS A 96 1.16 12.02 50.37
N ARG A 97 2.26 11.34 50.70
CA ARG A 97 2.25 10.11 51.51
C ARG A 97 3.11 10.27 52.75
N ILE A 98 2.53 9.91 53.90
CA ILE A 98 3.26 9.80 55.16
C ILE A 98 4.01 8.46 55.19
N GLN A 99 5.33 8.50 55.38
CA GLN A 99 6.18 7.30 55.39
C GLN A 99 6.05 6.50 56.69
N ASN A 100 5.97 7.21 57.81
CA ASN A 100 5.81 6.66 59.16
C ASN A 100 4.59 7.28 59.84
N PRO A 101 3.36 6.82 59.51
CA PRO A 101 2.12 7.42 60.01
C PRO A 101 1.83 7.12 61.48
N ASN A 102 2.53 6.15 62.08
CA ASN A 102 2.42 5.78 63.48
C ASN A 102 3.73 5.16 63.98
N GLY A 103 3.93 5.18 65.30
CA GLY A 103 5.09 4.58 65.94
C GLY A 103 5.31 5.06 67.37
N PRO A 104 6.33 4.52 68.07
CA PRO A 104 6.69 5.01 69.40
C PRO A 104 7.46 6.33 69.32
N ILE A 105 7.25 7.20 70.31
CA ILE A 105 8.04 8.42 70.49
C ILE A 105 9.43 8.06 71.05
N ILE A 106 10.48 8.42 70.32
CA ILE A 106 11.89 8.11 70.62
C ILE A 106 12.78 9.37 70.73
N ARG A 107 13.97 9.21 71.32
CA ARG A 107 15.00 10.27 71.46
C ARG A 107 16.01 10.26 70.30
N PRO A 108 16.69 11.40 70.02
CA PRO A 108 16.49 12.73 70.63
C PRO A 108 15.26 13.48 70.08
N GLN A 109 14.70 13.03 68.95
CA GLN A 109 13.54 13.63 68.28
C GLN A 109 12.81 12.56 67.48
N THR A 110 11.48 12.62 67.43
CA THR A 110 10.66 11.80 66.52
C THR A 110 10.28 12.65 65.32
N THR A 111 10.74 12.28 64.12
CA THR A 111 10.43 12.97 62.87
C THR A 111 9.57 12.10 61.98
N ILE A 112 8.48 12.68 61.51
CA ILE A 112 7.54 12.10 60.57
C ILE A 112 7.86 12.65 59.17
N PHE A 113 8.08 11.77 58.22
CA PHE A 113 8.42 12.16 56.86
C PHE A 113 7.18 12.09 55.97
N VAL A 114 6.88 13.19 55.31
CA VAL A 114 5.83 13.29 54.30
C VAL A 114 6.46 13.63 52.96
N THR A 115 6.24 12.78 51.97
CA THR A 115 6.76 12.99 50.62
C THR A 115 5.59 13.25 49.67
N CYS A 116 5.66 14.36 48.94
CA CYS A 116 4.69 14.74 47.92
C CYS A 116 5.30 14.57 46.52
N GLY A 117 4.45 14.30 45.53
CA GLY A 117 4.86 14.21 44.13
C GLY A 117 3.68 14.41 43.18
N ILE A 118 4.00 14.71 41.91
CA ILE A 118 3.02 14.85 40.84
C ILE A 118 2.33 13.50 40.62
N SER A 119 1.01 13.53 40.45
CA SER A 119 0.22 12.33 40.15
C SER A 119 0.42 11.92 38.71
N PHE A 120 0.52 10.62 38.46
CA PHE A 120 0.67 10.05 37.13
C PHE A 120 -0.61 9.31 36.74
N TYR A 121 -1.09 9.53 35.53
CA TYR A 121 -2.30 8.91 35.02
C TYR A 121 -2.03 8.03 33.81
N ASP A 122 -2.92 7.06 33.64
CA ASP A 122 -2.89 6.11 32.53
C ASP A 122 -3.37 6.78 31.24
N VAL A 123 -2.66 6.51 30.15
CA VAL A 123 -3.07 6.87 28.79
C VAL A 123 -3.43 5.56 28.09
N SER A 124 -4.67 5.44 27.66
CA SER A 124 -5.18 4.24 27.00
C SER A 124 -5.62 4.56 25.57
N VAL A 125 -5.57 3.55 24.72
CA VAL A 125 -6.04 3.61 23.33
C VAL A 125 -7.07 2.51 23.14
N ARG A 126 -8.24 2.89 22.63
CA ARG A 126 -9.30 1.98 22.19
C ARG A 126 -9.34 2.00 20.67
N VAL A 127 -9.28 0.82 20.05
CA VAL A 127 -9.37 0.65 18.60
C VAL A 127 -10.71 0.05 18.23
N LEU A 128 -11.31 0.53 17.15
CA LEU A 128 -12.52 -0.02 16.52
C LEU A 128 -12.34 -0.20 15.02
N GLY A 129 -13.00 -1.20 14.45
CA GLY A 129 -13.02 -1.42 13.01
C GLY A 129 -11.73 -1.99 12.43
N LEU A 130 -10.94 -2.70 13.24
CA LEU A 130 -9.73 -3.38 12.83
C LEU A 130 -10.04 -4.82 12.42
N ASP A 131 -9.73 -5.18 11.16
CA ASP A 131 -9.98 -6.53 10.65
C ASP A 131 -8.92 -7.50 11.20
N PRO A 132 -9.31 -8.54 11.95
CA PRO A 132 -8.35 -9.46 12.55
C PRO A 132 -7.53 -10.24 11.52
N ALA A 133 -8.11 -10.55 10.35
CA ALA A 133 -7.42 -11.32 9.32
C ALA A 133 -6.23 -10.54 8.74
N THR A 134 -6.45 -9.25 8.46
CA THR A 134 -5.40 -8.36 7.95
C THR A 134 -4.40 -7.99 9.06
N ALA A 135 -4.91 -7.60 10.24
CA ALA A 135 -4.11 -7.14 11.37
C ALA A 135 -3.25 -8.24 12.02
N ALA A 136 -3.59 -9.51 11.85
CA ALA A 136 -2.75 -10.63 12.31
C ALA A 136 -1.38 -10.68 11.59
N THR A 137 -1.30 -10.18 10.35
CA THR A 137 -0.05 -10.20 9.56
C THR A 137 0.68 -8.86 9.57
N SER A 138 -0.06 -7.75 9.65
CA SER A 138 0.46 -6.39 9.75
C SER A 138 -0.36 -5.67 10.82
N PRO A 139 0.09 -5.65 12.09
CA PRO A 139 -0.68 -5.09 13.19
C PRO A 139 -0.73 -3.57 13.13
N LEU A 140 -1.77 -2.99 13.73
CA LEU A 140 -1.79 -1.55 14.04
C LEU A 140 -0.86 -1.32 15.22
N ILE A 141 0.16 -0.49 15.05
CA ILE A 141 1.09 -0.12 16.12
C ILE A 141 0.96 1.38 16.36
N VAL A 142 0.76 1.77 17.61
CA VAL A 142 0.73 3.16 18.05
C VAL A 142 1.77 3.37 19.13
N GLN A 143 2.32 4.58 19.18
CA GLN A 143 3.40 4.92 20.08
C GLN A 143 3.11 6.22 20.81
N ASN A 144 3.37 6.22 22.12
CA ASN A 144 3.47 7.44 22.93
C ASN A 144 4.89 7.53 23.48
N MET A 145 5.67 8.47 22.96
CA MET A 145 7.12 8.57 23.22
C MET A 145 7.88 7.30 22.81
N THR A 146 8.42 6.52 23.74
CA THR A 146 9.12 5.24 23.45
C THR A 146 8.23 4.02 23.68
N ASP A 147 7.07 4.19 24.32
CA ASP A 147 6.16 3.11 24.68
C ASP A 147 5.21 2.80 23.52
N GLN A 148 5.02 1.51 23.22
CA GLN A 148 4.28 1.05 22.04
C GLN A 148 3.16 0.09 22.42
N LEU A 149 2.03 0.22 21.73
CA LEU A 149 0.91 -0.71 21.81
C LEU A 149 0.68 -1.33 20.43
N SER A 150 0.41 -2.63 20.41
CA SER A 150 0.17 -3.39 19.18
C SER A 150 -1.22 -4.03 19.22
N PHE A 151 -1.98 -3.82 18.15
CA PHE A 151 -3.36 -4.25 18.01
C PHE A 151 -3.49 -5.19 16.81
N THR A 152 -4.07 -6.37 17.07
CA THR A 152 -4.44 -7.37 16.04
C THR A 152 -5.95 -7.56 15.95
N SER A 153 -6.72 -6.86 16.77
CA SER A 153 -8.19 -6.83 16.80
C SER A 153 -8.67 -5.61 17.58
N ASP A 154 -9.97 -5.37 17.58
CA ASP A 154 -10.62 -4.31 18.35
C ASP A 154 -10.47 -4.55 19.86
N THR A 155 -9.62 -3.77 20.52
CA THR A 155 -9.39 -3.84 21.97
C THR A 155 -9.10 -2.46 22.54
N THR A 156 -9.13 -2.36 23.87
CA THR A 156 -8.54 -1.23 24.60
C THR A 156 -7.25 -1.70 25.27
N GLN A 157 -6.15 -0.99 25.03
CA GLN A 157 -4.87 -1.21 25.71
C GLN A 157 -4.37 0.07 26.35
N THR A 158 -3.52 -0.07 27.37
CA THR A 158 -2.98 1.03 28.16
C THR A 158 -1.46 1.01 28.05
N PHE A 159 -0.85 2.17 27.79
CA PHE A 159 0.61 2.30 27.79
C PHE A 159 1.16 1.93 29.18
N ALA A 160 2.30 1.23 29.22
CA ALA A 160 2.93 0.83 30.47
C ALA A 160 3.46 2.05 31.26
N ASN A 161 3.96 3.05 30.54
CA ASN A 161 4.42 4.30 31.11
C ASN A 161 3.27 5.29 31.31
N LYS A 162 3.10 5.72 32.56
CA LYS A 162 2.11 6.74 32.92
C LYS A 162 2.65 8.14 32.61
N VAL A 163 1.75 9.08 32.33
CA VAL A 163 2.09 10.48 32.06
C VAL A 163 1.73 11.32 33.29
N GLY A 164 2.60 12.27 33.67
CA GLY A 164 2.35 13.15 34.81
C GLY A 164 1.20 14.12 34.53
N ASP A 165 0.46 14.53 35.56
CA ASP A 165 -0.61 15.52 35.39
C ASP A 165 -0.08 16.82 34.76
N THR A 166 -0.88 17.44 33.88
CA THR A 166 -0.52 18.59 33.03
C THR A 166 0.57 18.36 31.99
N ALA A 167 1.28 17.21 32.02
CA ALA A 167 2.25 16.87 30.98
C ALA A 167 1.54 16.47 29.68
N SER A 168 2.23 16.66 28.55
CA SER A 168 1.71 16.33 27.23
C SER A 168 1.91 14.85 26.91
N TYR A 169 0.92 14.26 26.24
CA TYR A 169 1.04 12.99 25.53
C TYR A 169 0.99 13.27 24.02
N SER A 170 1.68 12.44 23.25
CA SER A 170 1.70 12.52 21.78
C SER A 170 1.71 11.11 21.23
N ILE A 171 0.53 10.66 20.82
CA ILE A 171 0.28 9.34 20.25
C ILE A 171 0.37 9.45 18.74
N GLY A 172 1.32 8.72 18.15
CA GLY A 172 1.50 8.60 16.72
C GLY A 172 1.21 7.18 16.22
N PHE A 173 0.90 7.06 14.93
CA PHE A 173 0.85 5.77 14.23
C PHE A 173 2.26 5.36 13.83
N ILE A 174 2.64 4.13 14.16
CA ILE A 174 3.87 3.47 13.69
C ILE A 174 3.58 2.57 12.51
N SER A 175 2.42 1.92 12.49
CA SER A 175 1.95 1.16 11.34
C SER A 175 0.43 1.16 11.30
N VAL A 176 -0.13 1.20 10.09
CA VAL A 176 -1.57 0.97 9.86
C VAL A 176 -1.72 -0.27 8.96
N PRO A 177 -2.59 -1.24 9.30
CA PRO A 177 -2.74 -2.42 8.46
C PRO A 177 -3.22 -2.05 7.04
N PRO A 178 -2.79 -2.79 6.00
CA PRO A 178 -3.26 -2.56 4.63
C PRO A 178 -4.78 -2.54 4.54
N LYS A 179 -5.33 -1.75 3.61
CA LYS A 179 -6.78 -1.54 3.42
C LYS A 179 -7.52 -0.89 4.59
N HIS A 180 -6.85 -0.55 5.68
CA HIS A 180 -7.42 0.27 6.75
C HIS A 180 -7.03 1.74 6.59
N THR A 181 -7.96 2.61 6.91
CA THR A 181 -7.74 4.03 7.17
C THR A 181 -8.04 4.27 8.64
N CYS A 182 -7.00 4.45 9.44
CA CYS A 182 -7.13 4.68 10.88
C CYS A 182 -7.00 6.18 11.19
N ILE A 183 -7.92 6.72 12.00
CA ILE A 183 -7.90 8.11 12.44
C ILE A 183 -8.19 8.23 13.93
N PHE A 184 -7.71 9.31 14.53
CA PHE A 184 -8.07 9.69 15.89
C PHE A 184 -9.48 10.28 15.93
N VAL A 185 -10.28 9.87 16.91
CA VAL A 185 -11.64 10.36 17.13
C VAL A 185 -11.75 10.95 18.55
N PRO A 186 -12.00 12.27 18.69
CA PRO A 186 -12.10 13.29 17.62
C PRO A 186 -10.74 13.53 16.92
N SER A 187 -10.75 14.20 15.77
CA SER A 187 -9.54 14.49 15.02
C SER A 187 -8.50 15.22 15.88
N LEU A 188 -7.22 14.86 15.70
CA LEU A 188 -6.08 15.38 16.47
C LEU A 188 -6.06 15.01 17.96
N SER A 189 -6.98 14.17 18.46
CA SER A 189 -7.00 13.75 19.88
C SER A 189 -5.80 12.90 20.30
N GLY A 190 -4.98 12.43 19.35
CA GLY A 190 -3.69 11.80 19.62
C GLY A 190 -2.68 12.71 20.34
N ASN A 191 -2.86 14.04 20.31
CA ASN A 191 -2.04 14.98 21.05
C ASN A 191 -2.86 15.73 22.09
N GLY A 192 -2.34 15.87 23.31
CA GLY A 192 -3.01 16.63 24.36
C GLY A 192 -2.23 16.65 25.66
N ASN A 193 -2.84 17.22 26.71
CA ASN A 193 -2.29 17.25 28.06
C ASN A 193 -3.22 16.51 29.00
N LEU A 194 -2.67 15.83 30.00
CA LEU A 194 -3.47 15.27 31.09
C LEU A 194 -4.06 16.39 31.95
N SER A 195 -5.29 16.17 32.44
CA SER A 195 -5.99 17.11 33.31
C SER A 195 -6.74 16.35 34.39
N GLY A 196 -6.03 16.01 35.47
CA GLY A 196 -6.62 15.48 36.70
C GLY A 196 -7.19 14.06 36.63
N GLY A 197 -6.86 13.26 35.60
CA GLY A 197 -7.33 11.89 35.48
C GLY A 197 -6.78 11.13 34.27
N PRO A 198 -7.05 9.80 34.17
CA PRO A 198 -6.66 8.99 33.01
C PRO A 198 -7.45 9.38 31.76
N VAL A 199 -6.85 9.17 30.59
CA VAL A 199 -7.46 9.45 29.30
C VAL A 199 -7.51 8.18 28.44
N THR A 200 -8.61 7.98 27.71
CA THR A 200 -8.73 6.93 26.69
C THR A 200 -9.00 7.58 25.34
N ILE A 201 -8.09 7.38 24.40
CA ILE A 201 -8.20 7.91 23.04
C ILE A 201 -8.84 6.84 22.15
N LEU A 202 -9.81 7.26 21.33
CA LEU A 202 -10.46 6.38 20.36
C LEU A 202 -9.74 6.49 19.02
N ILE A 203 -9.42 5.34 18.43
CA ILE A 203 -8.95 5.21 17.06
C ILE A 203 -10.03 4.44 16.28
N ASP A 204 -10.49 5.07 15.21
CA ASP A 204 -11.43 4.50 14.26
C ASP A 204 -10.67 4.04 13.02
N CYS A 205 -10.73 2.73 12.74
CA CYS A 205 -10.13 2.08 11.57
C CYS A 205 -11.18 1.50 10.60
N ILE A 206 -12.47 1.83 10.77
CA ILE A 206 -13.56 1.27 9.98
C ILE A 206 -13.36 1.62 8.50
N SER A 207 -13.16 0.60 7.66
CA SER A 207 -12.76 0.76 6.26
C SER A 207 -13.43 -0.27 5.34
N PRO A 208 -13.71 0.06 4.06
CA PRO A 208 -14.10 -0.89 3.04
C PRO A 208 -12.90 -1.77 2.65
N LEU A 209 -13.05 -3.08 2.83
CA LEU A 209 -12.01 -4.08 2.61
C LEU A 209 -12.06 -4.72 1.23
N GLN A 210 -13.28 -4.88 0.69
CA GLN A 210 -13.52 -5.58 -0.56
C GLN A 210 -14.75 -5.02 -1.27
N TYR A 211 -14.64 -4.99 -2.60
CA TYR A 211 -15.73 -4.67 -3.50
C TYR A 211 -16.03 -5.89 -4.37
N SER A 212 -17.31 -6.13 -4.63
CA SER A 212 -17.79 -7.19 -5.51
C SER A 212 -18.77 -6.60 -6.53
N PRO A 213 -18.67 -6.94 -7.83
CA PRO A 213 -17.72 -7.88 -8.42
C PRO A 213 -16.28 -7.34 -8.49
N SER A 214 -15.28 -8.21 -8.31
CA SER A 214 -13.87 -7.83 -8.38
C SER A 214 -13.40 -7.49 -9.80
N SER A 215 -14.08 -8.02 -10.81
CA SER A 215 -13.84 -7.71 -12.22
C SER A 215 -14.16 -6.26 -12.59
N LYS A 216 -14.90 -5.55 -11.73
CA LYS A 216 -15.46 -4.21 -12.02
C LYS A 216 -16.29 -4.16 -13.30
N VAL A 217 -16.86 -5.29 -13.72
CA VAL A 217 -17.82 -5.37 -14.83
C VAL A 217 -19.18 -5.73 -14.24
N LEU A 218 -20.22 -4.94 -14.55
CA LEU A 218 -21.56 -5.14 -14.00
C LEU A 218 -22.62 -5.45 -15.05
N PHE A 219 -23.39 -6.51 -14.79
CA PHE A 219 -24.54 -6.96 -15.57
C PHE A 219 -25.87 -6.38 -15.03
N PRO A 220 -26.97 -6.38 -15.82
CA PRO A 220 -28.23 -5.73 -15.45
C PRO A 220 -28.76 -6.08 -14.06
N SER A 221 -28.80 -7.37 -13.71
CA SER A 221 -29.37 -7.86 -12.45
C SER A 221 -28.34 -8.09 -11.33
N GLU A 222 -27.09 -7.72 -11.57
CA GLU A 222 -25.99 -7.92 -10.61
C GLU A 222 -26.05 -6.87 -9.51
N ARG A 223 -25.42 -7.17 -8.37
CA ARG A 223 -25.39 -6.33 -7.17
C ARG A 223 -23.96 -5.91 -6.88
N ILE A 224 -23.77 -4.67 -6.45
CA ILE A 224 -22.48 -4.24 -5.92
C ILE A 224 -22.49 -4.52 -4.43
N THR A 225 -21.53 -5.30 -3.94
CA THR A 225 -21.37 -5.54 -2.50
C THR A 225 -20.07 -4.91 -2.02
N ILE A 226 -20.17 -4.06 -1.00
CA ILE A 226 -19.04 -3.43 -0.32
C ILE A 226 -18.95 -4.09 1.05
N GLN A 227 -17.84 -4.77 1.32
CA GLN A 227 -17.57 -5.37 2.62
C GLN A 227 -16.66 -4.47 3.43
N PHE A 228 -17.03 -4.24 4.69
CA PHE A 228 -16.32 -3.40 5.65
C PHE A 228 -15.59 -4.25 6.70
N SER A 229 -14.64 -3.64 7.37
CA SER A 229 -13.90 -4.23 8.48
C SER A 229 -14.68 -4.34 9.79
N PHE A 230 -15.88 -3.78 9.86
CA PHE A 230 -16.67 -3.67 11.08
C PHE A 230 -18.10 -4.18 10.86
N HIS A 231 -18.61 -4.93 11.82
CA HIS A 231 -20.01 -5.39 11.86
C HIS A 231 -20.89 -4.34 12.54
N GLY A 232 -22.01 -3.97 11.89
CA GLY A 232 -22.93 -2.96 12.39
C GLY A 232 -22.80 -1.64 11.66
N ILE A 233 -22.89 -1.68 10.33
CA ILE A 233 -23.06 -0.47 9.50
C ILE A 233 -24.44 0.14 9.82
N ASP A 234 -24.49 1.44 10.09
CA ASP A 234 -25.72 2.10 10.52
C ASP A 234 -26.72 2.15 9.34
N PRO A 235 -27.90 1.51 9.44
CA PRO A 235 -28.84 1.45 8.33
C PRO A 235 -29.31 2.84 7.89
N GLY A 236 -29.18 3.12 6.59
CA GLY A 236 -29.56 4.41 6.00
C GLY A 236 -28.53 5.53 6.16
N SER A 237 -27.35 5.26 6.72
CA SER A 237 -26.28 6.27 6.86
C SER A 237 -25.66 6.66 5.51
N CYS A 238 -25.43 5.70 4.61
CA CYS A 238 -24.86 5.97 3.29
C CYS A 238 -25.88 6.62 2.35
N GLY A 239 -25.47 7.71 1.70
CA GLY A 239 -26.22 8.37 0.62
C GLY A 239 -25.40 8.51 -0.66
N TYR A 240 -26.05 8.58 -1.82
CA TYR A 240 -25.35 8.81 -3.09
C TYR A 240 -24.85 10.26 -3.19
N ASN A 241 -23.57 10.43 -3.52
CA ASN A 241 -23.04 11.73 -3.92
C ASN A 241 -23.35 12.00 -5.40
N THR A 242 -24.39 12.80 -5.65
CA THR A 242 -24.84 13.15 -7.01
C THR A 242 -24.03 14.26 -7.67
N SER A 243 -23.27 15.02 -6.88
CA SER A 243 -22.48 16.16 -7.36
C SER A 243 -21.11 15.75 -7.89
N ALA A 244 -20.72 14.50 -7.67
CA ALA A 244 -19.47 13.95 -8.16
C ALA A 244 -19.46 13.86 -9.69
N ILE A 245 -18.40 14.41 -10.29
CA ILE A 245 -18.15 14.38 -11.74
C ILE A 245 -16.78 13.75 -11.95
N VAL A 246 -16.75 12.63 -12.66
CA VAL A 246 -15.53 12.00 -13.15
C VAL A 246 -15.58 12.03 -14.67
N LEU A 247 -14.63 12.70 -15.28
CA LEU A 247 -14.59 12.87 -16.74
C LEU A 247 -14.54 11.49 -17.42
N GLY A 248 -15.42 11.27 -18.41
CA GLY A 248 -15.50 10.01 -19.14
C GLY A 248 -16.20 8.87 -18.40
N LYS A 249 -16.72 9.09 -17.19
CA LYS A 249 -17.53 8.11 -16.47
C LYS A 249 -18.92 8.64 -16.16
N THR A 250 -19.89 7.74 -16.16
CA THR A 250 -21.28 8.04 -15.83
C THR A 250 -21.53 7.85 -14.34
N ASN A 251 -22.01 8.87 -13.64
CA ASN A 251 -22.48 8.69 -12.27
C ASN A 251 -23.86 8.02 -12.29
N VAL A 252 -23.93 6.76 -11.87
CA VAL A 252 -25.18 5.96 -11.93
C VAL A 252 -26.29 6.59 -11.10
N ALA A 253 -25.95 7.28 -10.01
CA ALA A 253 -26.94 7.97 -9.18
C ALA A 253 -27.70 9.05 -9.96
N ASN A 254 -27.16 9.59 -11.05
CA ASN A 254 -27.79 10.65 -11.84
C ASN A 254 -28.53 10.15 -13.08
N THR A 255 -28.20 8.95 -13.57
CA THR A 255 -28.66 8.46 -14.88
C THR A 255 -29.68 7.34 -14.81
N THR A 256 -29.99 6.83 -13.63
CA THR A 256 -30.96 5.74 -13.42
C THR A 256 -32.25 6.24 -12.77
N SER A 257 -33.39 5.72 -13.24
CA SER A 257 -34.71 6.00 -12.66
C SER A 257 -35.56 4.71 -12.63
N PRO A 258 -35.89 4.16 -11.43
CA PRO A 258 -35.44 4.61 -10.12
C PRO A 258 -33.95 4.28 -9.89
N ARG A 259 -33.33 5.01 -8.96
CA ARG A 259 -31.92 4.81 -8.58
C ARG A 259 -31.71 3.45 -7.91
N PRO A 260 -30.52 2.84 -8.05
CA PRO A 260 -30.18 1.63 -7.30
C PRO A 260 -30.44 1.83 -5.82
N SER A 261 -31.01 0.81 -5.20
CA SER A 261 -31.33 0.82 -3.78
C SER A 261 -30.12 0.42 -2.96
N ILE A 262 -29.89 1.11 -1.84
CA ILE A 262 -28.87 0.75 -0.85
C ILE A 262 -29.53 -0.16 0.19
N THR A 263 -29.05 -1.38 0.30
CA THR A 263 -29.53 -2.38 1.26
C THR A 263 -28.46 -2.66 2.31
N TYR A 264 -28.91 -2.83 3.55
CA TYR A 264 -28.07 -3.15 4.71
C TYR A 264 -28.48 -4.53 5.23
N PRO A 265 -27.73 -5.60 4.90
CA PRO A 265 -28.04 -6.94 5.37
C PRO A 265 -27.95 -7.03 6.91
N SER A 266 -28.72 -7.95 7.50
CA SER A 266 -28.60 -8.29 8.91
C SER A 266 -27.43 -9.25 9.16
N ALA A 267 -27.05 -9.42 10.43
CA ALA A 267 -26.07 -10.41 10.86
C ALA A 267 -26.39 -11.80 10.25
N PRO A 268 -25.38 -12.55 9.78
CA PRO A 268 -23.93 -12.32 9.95
C PRO A 268 -23.29 -11.38 8.90
N ASN A 269 -24.05 -10.82 7.96
CA ASN A 269 -23.53 -10.00 6.86
C ASN A 269 -23.73 -8.48 7.09
N ASP A 270 -23.92 -8.07 8.34
CA ASP A 270 -24.09 -6.69 8.79
C ASP A 270 -22.81 -5.84 8.73
N ASN A 271 -21.73 -6.42 8.21
CA ASN A 271 -20.52 -5.75 7.77
C ASN A 271 -20.52 -5.44 6.26
N THR A 272 -21.66 -5.53 5.58
CA THR A 272 -21.76 -5.25 4.14
C THR A 272 -22.80 -4.19 3.81
N VAL A 273 -22.57 -3.46 2.73
CA VAL A 273 -23.57 -2.63 2.05
C VAL A 273 -23.76 -3.19 0.65
N VAL A 274 -25.02 -3.43 0.27
CA VAL A 274 -25.37 -4.03 -1.02
C VAL A 274 -26.18 -3.04 -1.83
N LEU A 275 -25.66 -2.66 -2.99
CA LEU A 275 -26.36 -1.86 -3.97
C LEU A 275 -27.08 -2.77 -4.95
N VAL A 276 -28.39 -2.57 -5.09
CA VAL A 276 -29.24 -3.38 -5.95
C VAL A 276 -29.83 -2.49 -7.04
N ALA A 277 -29.49 -2.81 -8.29
CA ALA A 277 -30.06 -2.13 -9.45
C ALA A 277 -31.60 -2.24 -9.49
N SER A 278 -32.22 -1.22 -10.06
CA SER A 278 -33.67 -1.19 -10.31
C SER A 278 -33.93 -0.90 -11.79
N GLY A 279 -34.82 -1.69 -12.42
CA GLY A 279 -35.14 -1.57 -13.84
C GLY A 279 -35.97 -0.31 -14.17
N PRO A 280 -36.04 0.12 -15.45
CA PRO A 280 -35.55 -0.56 -16.66
C PRO A 280 -34.08 -0.30 -17.03
N ASP A 281 -33.47 0.76 -16.50
CA ASP A 281 -32.10 1.18 -16.87
C ASP A 281 -31.00 0.56 -16.01
N PHE A 282 -31.36 -0.25 -14.99
CA PHE A 282 -30.48 -0.98 -14.08
C PHE A 282 -29.29 -0.17 -13.51
N TRP A 283 -28.16 -0.14 -14.23
CA TRP A 283 -26.91 0.55 -13.87
C TRP A 283 -26.59 1.77 -14.75
N GLY A 284 -27.53 2.22 -15.59
CA GLY A 284 -27.41 3.38 -16.47
C GLY A 284 -27.00 3.02 -17.91
N PRO A 285 -26.51 3.99 -18.71
CA PRO A 285 -26.02 3.72 -20.06
C PRO A 285 -24.76 2.84 -20.04
N LEU A 286 -24.51 2.16 -21.16
CA LEU A 286 -23.30 1.35 -21.36
C LEU A 286 -22.03 2.19 -21.20
N GLY A 287 -20.96 1.53 -20.77
CA GLY A 287 -19.65 2.14 -20.65
C GLY A 287 -19.24 2.36 -19.21
N ASP A 288 -18.23 3.22 -19.01
CA ASP A 288 -17.72 3.47 -17.68
C ASP A 288 -18.72 4.21 -16.81
N SER A 289 -18.88 3.67 -15.63
CA SER A 289 -19.81 4.12 -14.63
C SER A 289 -19.14 4.12 -13.27
N PHE A 290 -19.69 4.88 -12.35
CA PHE A 290 -19.28 4.82 -10.97
C PHE A 290 -20.45 5.09 -10.05
N VAL A 291 -20.28 4.63 -8.81
CA VAL A 291 -21.10 5.00 -7.67
C VAL A 291 -20.19 5.62 -6.63
N GLN A 292 -20.67 6.70 -6.01
CA GLN A 292 -20.00 7.31 -4.87
C GLN A 292 -20.99 7.43 -3.73
N LEU A 293 -20.65 6.84 -2.58
CA LEU A 293 -21.44 6.88 -1.36
C LEU A 293 -20.76 7.82 -0.36
N GLY A 294 -21.49 8.82 0.11
CA GLY A 294 -21.04 9.75 1.15
C GLY A 294 -21.85 9.60 2.43
N GLY A 295 -21.29 10.09 3.54
CA GLY A 295 -21.98 10.16 4.84
C GLY A 295 -22.16 8.82 5.56
N CYS A 296 -21.53 7.74 5.07
CA CYS A 296 -21.62 6.41 5.67
C CYS A 296 -21.07 6.39 7.11
N THR A 297 -21.84 5.79 8.03
CA THR A 297 -21.44 5.62 9.43
C THR A 297 -21.62 4.18 9.91
N ALA A 298 -20.90 3.82 10.96
CA ALA A 298 -21.07 2.54 11.64
C ALA A 298 -20.87 2.68 13.15
N GLY A 299 -21.30 1.65 13.90
CA GLY A 299 -21.09 1.61 15.34
C GLY A 299 -21.80 2.73 16.13
N GLY A 300 -22.93 3.22 15.62
CA GLY A 300 -23.70 4.29 16.26
C GLY A 300 -23.23 5.71 15.91
N GLY A 301 -22.76 5.92 14.68
CA GLY A 301 -22.44 7.26 14.14
C GLY A 301 -20.96 7.56 13.91
N LEU A 302 -20.06 6.58 13.98
CA LEU A 302 -18.65 6.79 13.62
C LEU A 302 -18.48 6.84 12.09
N PRO A 303 -17.72 7.80 11.56
CA PRO A 303 -17.59 8.00 10.11
C PRO A 303 -16.64 6.96 9.48
N ILE A 304 -17.12 6.23 8.48
CA ILE A 304 -16.29 5.25 7.75
C ILE A 304 -15.18 5.97 6.98
N GLN A 305 -13.94 5.44 6.99
CA GLN A 305 -12.75 6.05 6.38
C GLN A 305 -12.53 7.53 6.76
N GLY A 306 -12.89 7.91 7.99
CA GLY A 306 -12.78 9.29 8.45
C GLY A 306 -13.72 10.27 7.74
N GLY A 307 -14.81 9.76 7.16
CA GLY A 307 -15.86 10.55 6.52
C GLY A 307 -15.61 10.85 5.05
N ASN A 308 -14.57 10.25 4.46
CA ASN A 308 -14.35 10.31 3.03
C ASN A 308 -15.42 9.50 2.29
N ASP A 309 -15.75 9.94 1.07
CA ASP A 309 -16.70 9.22 0.23
C ASP A 309 -16.11 7.88 -0.25
N ILE A 310 -16.95 6.84 -0.21
CA ILE A 310 -16.63 5.53 -0.75
C ILE A 310 -16.90 5.56 -2.25
N PHE A 311 -15.83 5.46 -3.03
CA PHE A 311 -15.87 5.51 -4.48
C PHE A 311 -15.70 4.11 -5.07
N PHE A 312 -16.61 3.72 -5.96
CA PHE A 312 -16.52 2.46 -6.70
C PHE A 312 -16.76 2.70 -8.18
N ASP A 313 -15.78 2.35 -9.01
CA ASP A 313 -15.85 2.45 -10.46
C ASP A 313 -15.99 1.08 -11.13
N PHE A 314 -16.71 1.07 -12.23
CA PHE A 314 -16.99 -0.14 -12.98
C PHE A 314 -17.35 0.16 -14.42
N THR A 315 -17.32 -0.87 -15.27
CA THR A 315 -17.90 -0.81 -16.61
C THR A 315 -19.27 -1.47 -16.61
N ASN A 316 -20.28 -0.68 -16.96
CA ASN A 316 -21.65 -1.13 -17.12
C ASN A 316 -21.80 -1.85 -18.48
N GLN A 317 -22.18 -3.12 -18.44
CA GLN A 317 -22.44 -3.97 -19.61
C GLN A 317 -23.92 -4.37 -19.69
N SER A 318 -24.82 -3.53 -19.18
CA SER A 318 -26.26 -3.82 -19.10
C SER A 318 -27.02 -3.95 -20.44
N ALA A 319 -26.31 -4.13 -21.56
CA ALA A 319 -26.94 -4.48 -22.82
C ALA A 319 -27.56 -5.86 -22.67
N LEU A 320 -28.82 -6.01 -23.09
CA LEU A 320 -29.54 -7.28 -23.17
C LEU A 320 -28.87 -8.32 -24.10
N ASN A 321 -27.75 -7.95 -24.73
CA ASN A 321 -27.07 -8.68 -25.77
C ASN A 321 -25.87 -9.41 -25.17
N ASN A 322 -26.13 -10.52 -24.48
CA ASN A 322 -25.07 -11.43 -24.05
C ASN A 322 -25.09 -12.71 -24.87
N ARG A 323 -23.92 -13.32 -25.04
CA ARG A 323 -23.76 -14.67 -25.59
C ARG A 323 -23.00 -15.53 -24.60
N MET A 324 -23.66 -16.51 -24.03
CA MET A 324 -23.09 -17.44 -23.07
C MET A 324 -22.44 -18.60 -23.84
N VAL A 325 -21.17 -18.86 -23.56
CA VAL A 325 -20.36 -19.88 -24.21
C VAL A 325 -19.92 -20.90 -23.16
N ASP A 326 -20.27 -22.15 -23.35
CA ASP A 326 -19.90 -23.27 -22.49
C ASP A 326 -19.43 -24.45 -23.35
N VAL A 327 -18.15 -24.82 -23.23
CA VAL A 327 -17.56 -25.90 -24.05
C VAL A 327 -18.17 -27.27 -23.75
N LEU A 328 -18.68 -27.48 -22.54
CA LEU A 328 -19.23 -28.76 -22.08
C LEU A 328 -20.73 -28.88 -22.37
N ALA A 329 -21.47 -27.78 -22.19
CA ALA A 329 -22.93 -27.78 -22.27
C ALA A 329 -23.49 -27.11 -23.54
N GLY A 330 -22.65 -26.45 -24.33
CA GLY A 330 -23.07 -25.65 -25.48
C GLY A 330 -23.11 -26.39 -26.81
N ASN A 331 -23.79 -25.77 -27.77
CA ASN A 331 -23.84 -26.20 -29.16
C ASN A 331 -23.83 -24.98 -30.10
N ASP A 332 -23.09 -25.04 -31.19
CA ASP A 332 -22.90 -23.96 -32.15
C ASP A 332 -24.05 -23.93 -33.18
N LEU A 333 -25.25 -23.63 -32.69
CA LEU A 333 -26.45 -23.41 -33.49
C LEU A 333 -26.68 -21.91 -33.66
N ALA A 334 -27.14 -21.47 -34.83
CA ALA A 334 -27.52 -20.07 -35.04
C ALA A 334 -28.52 -19.60 -33.96
N GLY A 335 -28.24 -18.47 -33.31
CA GLY A 335 -29.01 -17.96 -32.17
C GLY A 335 -28.67 -18.57 -30.81
N CYS A 336 -27.59 -19.35 -30.67
CA CYS A 336 -27.16 -19.90 -29.38
C CYS A 336 -26.73 -18.83 -28.38
N GLY A 337 -26.60 -19.22 -27.11
CA GLY A 337 -25.96 -18.39 -26.08
C GLY A 337 -26.88 -17.33 -25.47
N THR A 338 -28.17 -17.37 -25.77
CA THR A 338 -29.17 -16.41 -25.25
C THR A 338 -29.76 -16.83 -23.89
N GLY A 339 -29.29 -17.95 -23.31
CA GLY A 339 -29.91 -18.55 -22.12
C GLY A 339 -31.22 -19.30 -22.39
N GLY A 340 -31.65 -19.37 -23.66
CA GLY A 340 -32.87 -20.05 -24.11
C GLY A 340 -32.70 -20.80 -25.43
N PRO A 341 -33.78 -21.32 -26.04
CA PRO A 341 -33.70 -22.02 -27.33
C PRO A 341 -33.20 -21.09 -28.46
N PRO A 342 -32.52 -21.62 -29.51
CA PRO A 342 -32.35 -23.04 -29.84
C PRO A 342 -31.24 -23.75 -29.05
N SER A 343 -30.35 -23.01 -28.38
CA SER A 343 -29.39 -23.55 -27.42
C SER A 343 -29.06 -22.48 -26.38
N ALA A 344 -29.16 -22.83 -25.10
CA ALA A 344 -28.88 -21.89 -24.01
C ALA A 344 -27.44 -21.36 -24.08
N TYR A 345 -26.51 -22.18 -24.57
CA TYR A 345 -25.09 -21.87 -24.67
C TYR A 345 -24.55 -22.17 -26.07
N CYS A 346 -23.64 -21.33 -26.57
CA CYS A 346 -22.77 -21.68 -27.68
C CYS A 346 -21.63 -22.58 -27.17
N ARG A 347 -21.04 -23.42 -28.04
CA ARG A 347 -19.93 -24.29 -27.65
C ARG A 347 -18.57 -23.62 -27.82
N SER A 348 -18.39 -22.90 -28.91
CA SER A 348 -17.12 -22.26 -29.27
C SER A 348 -17.18 -20.74 -29.10
N ILE A 349 -16.04 -20.14 -28.74
CA ILE A 349 -15.94 -18.70 -28.51
C ILE A 349 -16.13 -17.95 -29.83
N GLU A 350 -15.53 -18.43 -30.92
CA GLU A 350 -15.61 -17.79 -32.23
C GLU A 350 -17.05 -17.73 -32.73
N PHE A 351 -17.84 -18.77 -32.44
CA PHE A 351 -19.25 -18.80 -32.80
C PHE A 351 -20.07 -17.85 -31.91
N GLY A 352 -19.82 -17.83 -30.60
CA GLY A 352 -20.42 -16.86 -29.68
C GLY A 352 -20.15 -15.40 -30.09
N VAL A 353 -18.92 -15.10 -30.53
CA VAL A 353 -18.56 -13.78 -31.08
C VAL A 353 -19.36 -13.49 -32.35
N SER A 354 -19.45 -14.42 -33.31
CA SER A 354 -20.25 -14.19 -34.52
C SER A 354 -21.72 -13.94 -34.21
N GLU A 355 -22.29 -14.67 -33.25
CA GLU A 355 -23.67 -14.48 -32.82
C GLU A 355 -23.90 -13.16 -32.07
N CYS A 356 -22.86 -12.64 -31.40
CA CYS A 356 -22.86 -11.31 -30.81
C CYS A 356 -22.81 -10.22 -31.89
N ASP A 357 -21.91 -10.38 -32.87
CA ASP A 357 -21.74 -9.43 -33.96
C ASP A 357 -23.01 -9.28 -34.81
N LEU A 358 -23.77 -10.37 -35.01
CA LEU A 358 -25.05 -10.37 -35.70
C LEU A 358 -26.11 -9.47 -35.04
N VAL A 359 -25.95 -9.12 -33.77
CA VAL A 359 -26.85 -8.18 -33.07
C VAL A 359 -26.72 -6.77 -33.64
N GLY A 360 -25.55 -6.40 -34.18
CA GLY A 360 -25.29 -5.06 -34.72
C GLY A 360 -25.26 -3.94 -33.66
N SER A 361 -25.15 -4.29 -32.38
CA SER A 361 -24.99 -3.36 -31.26
C SER A 361 -23.99 -3.90 -30.25
N ALA A 362 -23.69 -3.14 -29.19
CA ALA A 362 -22.78 -3.59 -28.13
C ALA A 362 -23.27 -4.91 -27.53
N CYS A 363 -22.36 -5.88 -27.44
CA CYS A 363 -22.67 -7.25 -27.06
C CYS A 363 -21.51 -7.88 -26.27
N SER A 364 -21.81 -8.73 -25.30
CA SER A 364 -20.79 -9.35 -24.45
C SER A 364 -20.86 -10.87 -24.52
N VAL A 365 -19.74 -11.49 -24.89
CA VAL A 365 -19.57 -12.94 -24.90
C VAL A 365 -19.01 -13.38 -23.55
N LEU A 366 -19.82 -14.10 -22.79
CA LEU A 366 -19.49 -14.62 -21.47
C LEU A 366 -19.04 -16.06 -21.63
N VAL A 367 -17.87 -16.40 -21.10
CA VAL A 367 -17.25 -17.71 -21.35
C VAL A 367 -17.07 -18.46 -20.04
N ALA A 368 -17.68 -19.63 -19.98
CA ALA A 368 -17.58 -20.52 -18.83
C ALA A 368 -16.16 -21.08 -18.66
N THR A 369 -15.94 -21.73 -17.53
CA THR A 369 -14.71 -22.45 -17.22
C THR A 369 -14.58 -23.64 -18.17
N GLY A 370 -13.35 -23.88 -18.59
CA GLY A 370 -13.03 -24.93 -19.55
C GLY A 370 -11.83 -24.57 -20.40
N THR A 371 -11.35 -25.56 -21.16
CA THR A 371 -10.31 -25.38 -22.16
C THR A 371 -10.95 -25.29 -23.53
N TYR A 372 -10.84 -24.12 -24.13
CA TYR A 372 -11.33 -23.80 -25.46
C TYR A 372 -10.17 -23.88 -26.43
N VAL A 373 -10.34 -24.68 -27.47
CA VAL A 373 -9.37 -24.86 -28.55
C VAL A 373 -9.97 -24.23 -29.81
N PRO A 374 -9.64 -22.96 -30.14
CA PRO A 374 -10.22 -22.29 -31.28
C PRO A 374 -9.85 -23.01 -32.58
N THR A 375 -10.79 -23.12 -33.49
CA THR A 375 -10.59 -23.62 -34.86
C THR A 375 -10.14 -22.53 -35.82
N ARG A 376 -10.34 -21.27 -35.45
CA ARG A 376 -9.86 -20.06 -36.11
C ARG A 376 -9.54 -19.00 -35.06
N ARG A 377 -8.81 -17.96 -35.45
CA ARG A 377 -8.61 -16.76 -34.62
C ARG A 377 -9.94 -16.19 -34.13
N ILE A 378 -9.98 -15.82 -32.85
CA ILE A 378 -11.12 -15.11 -32.26
C ILE A 378 -11.00 -13.65 -32.67
N SER A 379 -11.81 -13.22 -33.64
CA SER A 379 -11.72 -11.86 -34.20
C SER A 379 -12.82 -10.95 -33.66
N LEU A 380 -12.44 -9.88 -32.97
CA LEU A 380 -13.32 -8.83 -32.49
C LEU A 380 -13.26 -7.63 -33.44
N LEU A 381 -14.20 -7.59 -34.39
CA LEU A 381 -14.28 -6.55 -35.42
C LEU A 381 -15.36 -5.50 -35.11
N SER A 382 -16.34 -5.86 -34.27
CA SER A 382 -17.50 -5.03 -33.92
C SER A 382 -17.38 -4.46 -32.50
N ARG A 383 -18.51 -4.20 -31.82
CA ARG A 383 -18.56 -3.73 -30.42
C ARG A 383 -18.68 -4.87 -29.41
N THR A 384 -17.97 -5.97 -29.68
CA THR A 384 -18.13 -7.23 -28.94
C THR A 384 -17.05 -7.38 -27.88
N SER A 385 -17.46 -7.53 -26.63
CA SER A 385 -16.56 -7.79 -25.50
C SER A 385 -16.48 -9.29 -25.20
N LEU A 386 -15.34 -9.74 -24.67
CA LEU A 386 -15.08 -11.10 -24.20
C LEU A 386 -14.76 -11.09 -22.71
N ILE A 387 -15.48 -11.91 -21.95
CA ILE A 387 -15.29 -12.03 -20.50
C ILE A 387 -15.26 -13.51 -20.12
N GLY A 388 -14.15 -13.96 -19.54
CA GLY A 388 -13.97 -15.30 -18.99
C GLY A 388 -14.19 -15.34 -17.48
N GLY A 389 -14.13 -16.54 -16.89
CA GLY A 389 -14.19 -16.73 -15.45
C GLY A 389 -15.54 -17.18 -14.91
N PHE A 390 -16.46 -17.66 -15.74
CA PHE A 390 -17.80 -18.08 -15.28
C PHE A 390 -17.85 -19.58 -14.95
N PRO A 391 -18.64 -20.05 -13.98
CA PRO A 391 -18.84 -21.47 -13.78
C PRO A 391 -19.61 -22.09 -14.96
N SER A 392 -19.37 -23.37 -15.25
CA SER A 392 -20.14 -24.12 -16.26
C SER A 392 -21.63 -24.12 -15.91
N GLY A 393 -22.48 -23.97 -16.93
CA GLY A 393 -23.93 -23.77 -16.79
C GLY A 393 -24.34 -22.39 -16.26
N PHE A 394 -23.39 -21.51 -15.91
CA PHE A 394 -23.64 -20.14 -15.46
C PHE A 394 -24.63 -20.02 -14.28
N GLY A 395 -24.50 -20.93 -13.30
CA GLY A 395 -25.25 -20.81 -12.03
C GLY A 395 -24.94 -19.54 -11.24
N ASN A 396 -23.87 -18.83 -11.62
CA ASN A 396 -23.50 -17.50 -11.15
C ASN A 396 -23.02 -16.66 -12.36
N LEU A 397 -23.40 -15.38 -12.41
CA LEU A 397 -23.00 -14.41 -13.44
C LEU A 397 -21.93 -13.43 -12.95
N ASN A 398 -21.29 -13.73 -11.81
CA ASN A 398 -20.14 -12.98 -11.35
C ASN A 398 -18.88 -13.73 -11.83
N PRO A 399 -18.05 -13.13 -12.70
CA PRO A 399 -16.83 -13.78 -13.15
C PRO A 399 -15.82 -13.89 -11.99
N ASP A 400 -15.30 -15.08 -11.80
CA ASP A 400 -14.22 -15.42 -10.87
C ASP A 400 -13.19 -16.28 -11.60
N PRO A 401 -12.26 -15.64 -12.34
CA PRO A 401 -11.22 -16.35 -13.11
C PRO A 401 -10.26 -17.19 -12.25
N ILE A 402 -10.22 -16.98 -10.94
CA ILE A 402 -9.37 -17.73 -10.02
C ILE A 402 -9.98 -19.11 -9.76
N ASN A 403 -11.27 -19.15 -9.42
CA ASN A 403 -11.95 -20.40 -9.10
C ASN A 403 -12.56 -21.09 -10.33
N ASN A 404 -12.85 -20.34 -11.40
CA ASN A 404 -13.47 -20.84 -12.63
C ASN A 404 -12.59 -20.47 -13.85
N PRO A 405 -11.37 -21.04 -13.98
CA PRO A 405 -10.44 -20.64 -15.03
C PRO A 405 -11.02 -20.92 -16.43
N THR A 406 -10.96 -19.92 -17.32
CA THR A 406 -11.29 -20.04 -18.74
C THR A 406 -9.99 -20.01 -19.54
N ILE A 407 -9.64 -21.14 -20.14
CA ILE A 407 -8.37 -21.34 -20.85
C ILE A 407 -8.63 -21.30 -22.35
N ILE A 408 -7.96 -20.41 -23.07
CA ILE A 408 -7.91 -20.43 -24.54
C ILE A 408 -6.56 -20.99 -24.95
N GLN A 409 -6.59 -22.17 -25.55
CA GLN A 409 -5.41 -22.90 -25.98
C GLN A 409 -5.34 -22.92 -27.50
N ASP A 410 -4.32 -22.27 -28.05
CA ASP A 410 -4.05 -22.33 -29.48
C ASP A 410 -3.78 -23.80 -29.91
N PRO A 411 -4.52 -24.35 -30.91
CA PRO A 411 -4.53 -25.77 -31.27
C PRO A 411 -3.19 -26.34 -31.77
N GLY A 412 -2.16 -25.52 -32.01
CA GLY A 412 -0.82 -26.07 -32.27
C GLY A 412 -0.54 -26.55 -33.70
N ILE A 413 -1.34 -26.17 -34.70
CA ILE A 413 -1.24 -26.72 -36.07
C ILE A 413 -0.15 -26.01 -36.92
N GLY A 414 0.66 -25.13 -36.34
CA GLY A 414 1.66 -24.35 -37.07
C GLY A 414 3.00 -25.07 -37.27
N GLY A 415 3.49 -25.04 -38.51
CA GLY A 415 4.82 -25.52 -38.90
C GLY A 415 5.92 -24.44 -38.81
N PRO A 416 7.19 -24.83 -38.96
CA PRO A 416 8.38 -24.01 -38.65
C PRO A 416 8.62 -22.79 -39.56
N THR A 417 7.68 -22.41 -40.43
CA THR A 417 7.84 -21.32 -41.40
C THR A 417 6.60 -20.45 -41.58
N PHE A 418 5.52 -20.68 -40.82
CA PHE A 418 4.22 -20.05 -41.11
C PHE A 418 3.63 -19.35 -39.89
N CYS A 419 3.71 -18.03 -39.92
CA CYS A 419 2.62 -17.16 -39.50
C CYS A 419 1.66 -17.09 -40.69
N ASP A 420 0.63 -17.93 -40.74
CA ASP A 420 -0.41 -17.77 -41.75
C ASP A 420 -1.41 -16.69 -41.33
N ALA A 421 -2.26 -16.21 -42.26
CA ALA A 421 -3.27 -15.20 -41.95
C ALA A 421 -4.31 -15.65 -40.91
N ILE A 422 -4.22 -16.88 -40.38
CA ILE A 422 -5.24 -17.54 -39.56
C ILE A 422 -4.81 -17.66 -38.09
N PHE A 423 -3.52 -17.87 -37.75
CA PHE A 423 -3.08 -18.06 -36.34
C PHE A 423 -1.76 -17.35 -35.95
N CYS A 424 -1.56 -16.09 -36.35
CA CYS A 424 -0.49 -15.25 -35.77
C CYS A 424 -0.79 -14.76 -34.35
N SER A 425 -2.07 -14.71 -34.00
CA SER A 425 -2.53 -14.38 -32.65
C SER A 425 -3.80 -15.13 -32.29
N VAL A 426 -3.98 -15.38 -30.99
CA VAL A 426 -5.14 -16.11 -30.48
C VAL A 426 -6.39 -15.23 -30.57
N ILE A 427 -6.29 -13.97 -30.17
CA ILE A 427 -7.35 -12.96 -30.26
C ILE A 427 -6.90 -11.79 -31.14
N ASP A 428 -7.75 -11.40 -32.09
CA ASP A 428 -7.66 -10.11 -32.80
C ASP A 428 -8.63 -9.10 -32.21
N VAL A 429 -8.16 -7.88 -32.03
CA VAL A 429 -9.02 -6.72 -31.89
C VAL A 429 -8.70 -5.76 -33.02
N ALA A 430 -9.61 -5.66 -33.99
CA ALA A 430 -9.44 -4.83 -35.17
C ALA A 430 -10.76 -4.13 -35.50
N THR A 431 -11.13 -3.16 -34.66
CA THR A 431 -12.43 -2.49 -34.75
C THR A 431 -12.27 -0.98 -34.92
N VAL A 432 -13.12 -0.41 -35.76
CA VAL A 432 -13.37 1.03 -35.87
C VAL A 432 -14.82 1.37 -35.48
N ALA A 433 -15.52 0.41 -34.87
CA ALA A 433 -16.94 0.51 -34.57
C ALA A 433 -17.23 1.27 -33.27
N LEU A 434 -16.20 1.60 -32.47
CA LEU A 434 -16.33 2.26 -31.17
C LEU A 434 -16.43 3.79 -31.36
N THR A 435 -17.60 4.25 -31.81
CA THR A 435 -17.81 5.63 -32.27
C THR A 435 -18.23 6.61 -31.16
N SER A 436 -18.51 6.13 -29.96
CA SER A 436 -18.87 6.94 -28.78
C SER A 436 -17.82 6.81 -27.68
N THR A 437 -17.59 7.86 -26.90
CA THR A 437 -16.68 7.84 -25.72
C THR A 437 -17.09 6.86 -24.63
N ASN A 438 -18.34 6.40 -24.65
CA ASN A 438 -18.86 5.41 -23.72
C ASN A 438 -18.79 3.97 -24.27
N ASP A 439 -18.42 3.78 -25.54
CA ASP A 439 -18.23 2.45 -26.10
C ASP A 439 -16.95 1.85 -25.53
N ASN A 440 -17.07 0.69 -24.86
CA ASN A 440 -15.95 -0.05 -24.33
C ASN A 440 -15.95 -1.47 -24.91
N LEU A 441 -14.82 -1.87 -25.48
CA LEU A 441 -14.54 -3.26 -25.84
C LEU A 441 -13.60 -3.84 -24.78
N ILE A 442 -14.04 -4.88 -24.08
CA ILE A 442 -13.30 -5.52 -22.99
C ILE A 442 -12.87 -6.93 -23.40
N VAL A 443 -11.63 -7.29 -23.13
CA VAL A 443 -11.14 -8.68 -23.09
C VAL A 443 -10.59 -8.94 -21.70
N SER A 444 -11.23 -9.82 -20.92
CA SER A 444 -10.86 -10.03 -19.52
C SER A 444 -11.07 -11.44 -19.00
N GLY A 445 -10.24 -11.85 -18.03
CA GLY A 445 -10.44 -13.07 -17.24
C GLY A 445 -10.03 -14.36 -17.94
N PHE A 446 -9.18 -14.28 -18.97
CA PHE A 446 -8.72 -15.45 -19.72
C PHE A 446 -7.30 -15.86 -19.34
N GLN A 447 -7.07 -17.17 -19.36
CA GLN A 447 -5.72 -17.74 -19.48
C GLN A 447 -5.47 -18.07 -20.95
N ILE A 448 -4.54 -17.36 -21.59
CA ILE A 448 -4.26 -17.51 -23.02
C ILE A 448 -2.92 -18.20 -23.20
N GLN A 449 -2.95 -19.38 -23.82
CA GLN A 449 -1.78 -20.18 -24.14
C GLN A 449 -1.51 -20.10 -25.64
N ALA A 450 -0.54 -19.25 -26.01
CA ALA A 450 -0.12 -19.10 -27.40
C ALA A 450 0.66 -20.33 -27.88
N ASN A 451 0.54 -20.68 -29.17
CA ASN A 451 1.12 -21.92 -29.70
C ASN A 451 2.64 -21.99 -29.53
N PRO A 452 3.16 -23.02 -28.85
CA PRO A 452 4.58 -23.16 -28.57
C PRO A 452 5.48 -23.32 -29.79
N ASN A 453 4.94 -23.90 -30.87
CA ASN A 453 5.68 -24.36 -32.05
C ASN A 453 5.79 -23.28 -33.13
N ASN A 454 5.00 -22.20 -33.02
CA ASN A 454 5.06 -21.11 -34.00
C ASN A 454 6.35 -20.30 -33.84
N VAL A 455 6.93 -19.94 -34.99
CA VAL A 455 8.11 -19.07 -35.09
C VAL A 455 7.81 -17.68 -34.53
N SER A 456 6.60 -17.17 -34.78
CA SER A 456 6.08 -15.99 -34.11
C SER A 456 4.67 -16.24 -33.64
N ASN A 457 4.35 -15.76 -32.44
CA ASN A 457 3.01 -15.84 -31.88
C ASN A 457 2.74 -14.61 -31.02
N THR A 458 1.47 -14.24 -30.91
CA THR A 458 1.01 -13.21 -29.99
C THR A 458 -0.24 -13.73 -29.28
N GLY A 459 -0.37 -13.51 -27.97
CA GLY A 459 -1.63 -13.83 -27.28
C GLY A 459 -2.78 -12.98 -27.82
N ILE A 460 -2.67 -11.66 -27.65
CA ILE A 460 -3.67 -10.69 -28.12
C ILE A 460 -3.01 -9.66 -29.03
N THR A 461 -3.55 -9.50 -30.23
CA THR A 461 -3.16 -8.40 -31.13
C THR A 461 -4.29 -7.37 -31.19
N ILE A 462 -3.94 -6.11 -31.03
CA ILE A 462 -4.82 -4.96 -31.25
C ILE A 462 -4.24 -4.20 -32.43
N GLN A 463 -5.01 -4.07 -33.51
CA GLN A 463 -4.51 -3.50 -34.75
C GLN A 463 -5.53 -2.63 -35.45
N ASN A 464 -5.04 -1.59 -36.14
CA ASN A 464 -5.84 -0.73 -37.02
C ASN A 464 -7.11 -0.18 -36.37
N SER A 465 -7.07 0.04 -35.06
CA SER A 465 -8.20 0.52 -34.26
C SER A 465 -8.07 2.02 -33.94
N ARG A 466 -7.48 2.79 -34.87
CA ARG A 466 -7.41 4.26 -34.80
C ARG A 466 -8.77 4.88 -35.07
N PHE A 467 -8.92 6.15 -34.65
CA PHE A 467 -10.11 6.98 -34.89
C PHE A 467 -11.39 6.51 -34.18
N ASN A 468 -11.28 5.58 -33.25
CA ASN A 468 -12.33 5.27 -32.30
C ASN A 468 -12.46 6.41 -31.28
N ALA A 469 -13.68 6.79 -30.94
CA ALA A 469 -13.94 7.65 -29.79
C ALA A 469 -14.04 6.84 -28.49
N GLY A 470 -14.40 5.55 -28.60
CA GLY A 470 -14.46 4.60 -27.48
C GLY A 470 -13.11 4.00 -27.12
N GLN A 471 -13.11 3.05 -26.18
CA GLN A 471 -11.90 2.53 -25.56
C GLN A 471 -11.80 1.00 -25.64
N ILE A 472 -10.60 0.49 -25.93
CA ILE A 472 -10.27 -0.93 -25.88
C ILE A 472 -9.58 -1.24 -24.55
N ARG A 473 -10.00 -2.31 -23.86
CA ARG A 473 -9.51 -2.66 -22.53
C ARG A 473 -9.13 -4.13 -22.45
N ILE A 474 -7.87 -4.37 -22.11
CA ILE A 474 -7.33 -5.72 -21.85
C ILE A 474 -7.06 -5.80 -20.36
N LEU A 475 -7.89 -6.56 -19.65
CA LEU A 475 -7.95 -6.52 -18.18
C LEU A 475 -7.78 -7.90 -17.57
N ASP A 476 -6.89 -8.05 -16.58
CA ASP A 476 -6.81 -9.25 -15.73
C ASP A 476 -6.69 -10.58 -16.52
N ASN A 477 -5.92 -10.57 -17.62
CA ASN A 477 -5.61 -11.77 -18.39
C ASN A 477 -4.24 -12.32 -18.01
N ASP A 478 -4.14 -13.64 -18.08
CA ASP A 478 -2.93 -14.40 -17.86
C ASP A 478 -2.47 -14.95 -19.22
N ILE A 479 -1.55 -14.24 -19.89
CA ILE A 479 -1.08 -14.56 -21.24
C ILE A 479 0.33 -15.09 -21.17
N PHE A 480 0.52 -16.36 -21.54
CA PHE A 480 1.80 -17.02 -21.42
C PHE A 480 2.13 -17.81 -22.69
N GLY A 481 3.26 -17.50 -23.32
CA GLY A 481 3.86 -18.44 -24.28
C GLY A 481 4.62 -19.56 -23.58
N ASN A 482 4.92 -20.60 -24.36
CA ASN A 482 5.62 -21.76 -23.84
C ASN A 482 7.11 -21.48 -23.56
N GLU A 483 7.62 -22.11 -22.51
CA GLU A 483 9.00 -22.08 -22.05
C GLU A 483 9.76 -23.39 -22.37
N ILE A 484 9.14 -24.31 -23.12
CA ILE A 484 9.70 -25.59 -23.54
C ILE A 484 9.92 -25.54 -25.05
N SER A 485 11.11 -25.15 -25.49
CA SER A 485 11.50 -25.22 -26.90
C SER A 485 13.02 -25.10 -27.07
N THR A 486 13.56 -25.83 -28.05
CA THR A 486 14.90 -25.63 -28.60
C THR A 486 14.90 -24.39 -29.50
N SER A 487 15.97 -23.60 -29.48
CA SER A 487 16.07 -22.37 -30.26
C SER A 487 15.93 -22.62 -31.77
N HIS A 488 15.00 -21.96 -32.42
CA HIS A 488 14.89 -21.86 -33.88
C HIS A 488 15.42 -20.50 -34.36
N LEU A 489 15.87 -20.41 -35.61
CA LEU A 489 16.36 -19.16 -36.20
C LEU A 489 15.18 -18.28 -36.67
N GLY A 490 15.17 -17.00 -36.25
CA GLY A 490 14.15 -16.00 -36.61
C GLY A 490 12.94 -15.99 -35.69
N GLY A 491 12.07 -14.97 -35.79
CA GLY A 491 10.77 -14.90 -35.11
C GLY A 491 10.72 -14.22 -33.73
N THR A 492 9.50 -13.83 -33.34
CA THR A 492 9.20 -13.09 -32.09
C THR A 492 7.96 -13.66 -31.41
N LYS A 493 8.06 -13.95 -30.11
CA LYS A 493 6.91 -14.35 -29.27
C LYS A 493 6.50 -13.21 -28.36
N SER A 494 5.23 -12.81 -28.42
CA SER A 494 4.69 -11.67 -27.69
C SER A 494 3.48 -12.05 -26.83
N GLY A 495 3.30 -11.41 -25.68
CA GLY A 495 2.04 -11.45 -24.94
C GLY A 495 0.96 -10.64 -25.65
N ILE A 496 1.20 -9.33 -25.76
CA ILE A 496 0.30 -8.36 -26.39
C ILE A 496 1.05 -7.57 -27.46
N SER A 497 0.41 -7.35 -28.61
CA SER A 497 0.90 -6.44 -29.66
C SER A 497 -0.16 -5.39 -29.98
N ILE A 498 0.20 -4.11 -29.91
CA ILE A 498 -0.64 -2.96 -30.22
C ILE A 498 -0.04 -2.24 -31.41
N LEU A 499 -0.75 -2.19 -32.52
CA LEU A 499 -0.27 -1.69 -33.81
C LEU A 499 -1.28 -0.68 -34.36
N ASN A 500 -0.84 0.52 -34.73
CA ASN A 500 -1.72 1.51 -35.39
C ASN A 500 -3.09 1.64 -34.69
N SER A 501 -3.09 1.84 -33.37
CA SER A 501 -4.29 1.87 -32.53
C SER A 501 -4.17 2.92 -31.44
N ASP A 502 -5.29 3.46 -30.97
CA ASP A 502 -5.34 4.55 -29.98
C ASP A 502 -6.32 4.21 -28.85
N ASN A 503 -6.20 4.89 -27.71
CA ASN A 503 -7.10 4.74 -26.56
C ASN A 503 -7.25 3.28 -26.09
N VAL A 504 -6.12 2.63 -25.82
CA VAL A 504 -6.08 1.27 -25.29
C VAL A 504 -5.61 1.31 -23.83
N ILE A 505 -6.33 0.60 -22.95
CA ILE A 505 -5.91 0.33 -21.58
C ILE A 505 -5.52 -1.13 -21.44
N VAL A 506 -4.31 -1.38 -20.96
CA VAL A 506 -3.80 -2.70 -20.58
C VAL A 506 -3.55 -2.67 -19.07
N SER A 507 -4.36 -3.39 -18.29
CA SER A 507 -4.25 -3.36 -16.83
C SER A 507 -4.49 -4.69 -16.13
N GLY A 508 -3.77 -4.95 -15.05
CA GLY A 508 -3.93 -6.15 -14.23
C GLY A 508 -3.46 -7.46 -14.88
N ASN A 509 -2.86 -7.40 -16.07
CA ASN A 509 -2.49 -8.61 -16.80
C ASN A 509 -1.14 -9.17 -16.33
N ARG A 510 -0.97 -10.49 -16.48
CA ARG A 510 0.34 -11.15 -16.40
C ARG A 510 0.74 -11.64 -17.77
N LEU A 511 1.82 -11.06 -18.30
CA LEU A 511 2.22 -11.19 -19.69
C LEU A 511 3.61 -11.79 -19.77
N ARG A 512 3.70 -12.97 -20.36
CA ARG A 512 4.96 -13.64 -20.68
C ARG A 512 4.98 -13.96 -22.16
N GLY A 513 5.97 -13.43 -22.87
CA GLY A 513 6.18 -13.69 -24.30
C GLY A 513 6.28 -15.18 -24.60
N GLY A 514 7.46 -15.78 -24.43
CA GLY A 514 7.71 -17.20 -24.67
C GLY A 514 9.09 -17.46 -25.23
N THR A 515 9.60 -18.69 -25.12
CA THR A 515 11.00 -19.02 -25.43
C THR A 515 11.18 -19.63 -26.82
N GLY A 516 12.43 -19.68 -27.28
CA GLY A 516 12.88 -20.55 -28.38
C GLY A 516 13.01 -19.87 -29.73
N MET A 517 12.92 -18.54 -29.77
CA MET A 517 13.09 -17.73 -30.99
C MET A 517 14.16 -16.66 -30.78
N THR A 518 14.39 -15.81 -31.78
CA THR A 518 15.36 -14.70 -31.68
C THR A 518 14.94 -13.59 -30.73
N ALA A 519 13.62 -13.38 -30.53
CA ALA A 519 13.10 -12.36 -29.64
C ALA A 519 11.90 -12.83 -28.82
N SER A 520 11.76 -12.31 -27.60
CA SER A 520 10.62 -12.55 -26.70
C SER A 520 10.21 -11.26 -26.00
N THR A 521 8.91 -10.97 -25.99
CA THR A 521 8.39 -9.73 -25.40
C THR A 521 7.06 -9.90 -24.68
N GLY A 522 6.83 -9.11 -23.64
CA GLY A 522 5.53 -9.09 -22.96
C GLY A 522 4.53 -8.21 -23.70
N ILE A 523 4.92 -6.98 -24.01
CA ILE A 523 4.12 -6.01 -24.77
C ILE A 523 4.95 -5.36 -25.88
N THR A 524 4.38 -5.27 -27.07
CA THR A 524 4.89 -4.41 -28.15
C THR A 524 3.85 -3.35 -28.48
N VAL A 525 4.27 -2.09 -28.55
CA VAL A 525 3.45 -0.97 -29.05
C VAL A 525 4.18 -0.36 -30.23
N ASP A 526 3.54 -0.37 -31.39
CA ASP A 526 4.06 0.24 -32.62
C ASP A 526 3.06 1.27 -33.15
N SER A 527 3.57 2.47 -33.42
CA SER A 527 2.86 3.53 -34.14
C SER A 527 1.46 3.74 -33.57
N SER A 528 1.34 4.01 -32.28
CA SER A 528 0.06 3.94 -31.54
C SER A 528 -0.02 5.02 -30.47
N GLY A 529 -1.23 5.39 -30.07
CA GLY A 529 -1.46 6.31 -28.96
C GLY A 529 -1.67 7.78 -29.36
N THR A 530 -1.91 8.08 -30.63
CA THR A 530 -2.11 9.44 -31.13
C THR A 530 -3.43 9.55 -31.90
N PRO A 531 -4.42 10.33 -31.41
CA PRO A 531 -4.30 11.40 -30.42
C PRO A 531 -4.47 10.98 -28.96
N GLN A 532 -4.95 9.76 -28.68
CA GLN A 532 -5.24 9.28 -27.32
C GLN A 532 -4.24 8.21 -26.89
N PRO A 533 -3.57 8.35 -25.74
CA PRO A 533 -2.43 7.53 -25.37
C PRO A 533 -2.80 6.08 -25.10
N ILE A 534 -1.80 5.20 -25.21
CA ILE A 534 -1.86 3.84 -24.67
C ILE A 534 -1.56 3.89 -23.17
N VAL A 535 -2.41 3.31 -22.34
CA VAL A 535 -2.20 3.24 -20.88
C VAL A 535 -1.87 1.81 -20.50
N ILE A 536 -0.68 1.60 -19.96
CA ILE A 536 -0.20 0.30 -19.48
C ILE A 536 0.02 0.45 -17.98
N LYS A 537 -0.90 -0.10 -17.17
CA LYS A 537 -0.91 0.09 -15.72
C LYS A 537 -1.08 -1.20 -14.94
N GLN A 538 -0.31 -1.42 -13.87
CA GLN A 538 -0.52 -2.54 -12.93
C GLN A 538 -0.38 -3.94 -13.57
N ASN A 539 0.53 -4.11 -14.53
CA ASN A 539 0.78 -5.41 -15.16
C ASN A 539 2.08 -6.04 -14.63
N LEU A 540 2.14 -7.37 -14.69
CA LEU A 540 3.42 -8.11 -14.67
C LEU A 540 3.81 -8.37 -16.10
N ILE A 541 4.97 -7.86 -16.53
CA ILE A 541 5.38 -7.89 -17.92
C ILE A 541 6.78 -8.48 -18.04
N ASP A 542 6.91 -9.53 -18.84
CA ASP A 542 8.16 -10.25 -19.01
C ASP A 542 8.39 -10.69 -20.47
N GLY A 543 9.57 -10.38 -21.00
CA GLY A 543 10.16 -11.18 -22.08
C GLY A 543 10.89 -12.36 -21.45
N VAL A 544 10.73 -13.58 -21.96
CA VAL A 544 11.34 -14.78 -21.34
C VAL A 544 12.08 -15.62 -22.36
N GLN A 545 13.27 -16.08 -22.00
CA GLN A 545 14.12 -16.88 -22.87
C GLN A 545 15.08 -17.74 -22.04
N LYS A 546 15.09 -19.05 -22.30
CA LYS A 546 15.98 -20.00 -21.59
C LYS A 546 17.43 -19.94 -22.06
N SER A 547 17.68 -19.56 -23.31
CA SER A 547 19.03 -19.46 -23.87
C SER A 547 19.02 -18.59 -25.13
N GLY A 548 20.06 -17.77 -25.32
CA GLY A 548 20.25 -16.97 -26.54
C GLY A 548 19.27 -15.81 -26.68
N GLY A 549 19.28 -15.12 -27.81
CA GLY A 549 18.24 -14.17 -28.22
C GLY A 549 18.11 -12.88 -27.40
N LEU A 550 17.16 -12.04 -27.83
CA LEU A 550 16.76 -10.79 -27.20
C LEU A 550 15.49 -11.00 -26.37
N THR A 551 15.44 -10.44 -25.17
CA THR A 551 14.21 -10.32 -24.39
C THR A 551 13.97 -8.86 -24.05
N ALA A 552 12.73 -8.41 -24.16
CA ALA A 552 12.30 -7.09 -23.73
C ALA A 552 10.91 -7.21 -23.10
N ALA A 553 10.72 -6.83 -21.83
CA ALA A 553 9.36 -6.83 -21.28
C ALA A 553 8.44 -5.96 -22.13
N MET A 554 8.91 -4.79 -22.53
CA MET A 554 8.18 -3.88 -23.38
C MET A 554 9.04 -3.34 -24.52
N ILE A 555 8.45 -3.25 -25.72
CA ILE A 555 9.01 -2.54 -26.86
C ILE A 555 8.04 -1.42 -27.24
N LEU A 556 8.51 -0.18 -27.26
CA LEU A 556 7.75 1.01 -27.59
C LEU A 556 8.37 1.67 -28.81
N SER A 557 7.68 1.60 -29.95
CA SER A 557 8.12 2.19 -31.21
C SER A 557 7.07 3.15 -31.74
N GLY A 558 7.39 4.42 -31.91
CA GLY A 558 6.41 5.40 -32.39
C GLY A 558 5.19 5.56 -31.47
N ALA A 559 5.37 5.35 -30.17
CA ALA A 559 4.25 5.19 -29.25
C ALA A 559 4.05 6.43 -28.38
N THR A 560 2.82 6.88 -28.20
CA THR A 560 2.45 7.80 -27.10
C THR A 560 1.79 6.98 -26.00
N ALA A 561 2.46 6.88 -24.84
CA ALA A 561 2.06 5.94 -23.80
C ALA A 561 2.32 6.44 -22.38
N LEU A 562 1.50 5.94 -21.45
CA LEU A 562 1.72 5.99 -20.01
C LEU A 562 2.01 4.57 -19.51
N VAL A 563 3.17 4.36 -18.92
CA VAL A 563 3.62 3.10 -18.31
C VAL A 563 3.72 3.32 -16.80
N ILE A 564 2.76 2.77 -16.05
CA ILE A 564 2.54 3.15 -14.63
C ILE A 564 2.41 1.92 -13.74
N ASP A 565 3.10 1.90 -12.60
CA ASP A 565 2.95 0.85 -11.59
C ASP A 565 3.08 -0.58 -12.17
N ASN A 566 3.96 -0.81 -13.15
CA ASN A 566 4.18 -2.14 -13.70
C ASN A 566 5.38 -2.82 -13.04
N LYS A 567 5.28 -4.13 -12.89
CA LYS A 567 6.40 -4.99 -12.50
C LYS A 567 7.02 -5.56 -13.76
N ILE A 568 8.25 -5.13 -14.07
CA ILE A 568 8.91 -5.41 -15.34
C ILE A 568 10.08 -6.39 -15.13
N ASN A 569 10.05 -7.50 -15.87
CA ASN A 569 10.97 -8.63 -15.76
C ASN A 569 10.91 -9.35 -14.39
N ALA A 570 9.71 -9.43 -13.80
CA ALA A 570 9.50 -10.06 -12.50
C ALA A 570 9.67 -11.59 -12.52
N TYR A 571 9.24 -12.26 -13.58
CA TYR A 571 9.47 -13.68 -13.77
C TYR A 571 10.95 -13.99 -13.99
N GLN A 572 11.67 -13.18 -14.79
CA GLN A 572 13.12 -13.34 -14.91
C GLN A 572 13.81 -13.18 -13.55
N PHE A 573 13.34 -12.26 -12.72
CA PHE A 573 13.86 -12.13 -11.36
C PHE A 573 13.60 -13.38 -10.51
N MET A 574 12.46 -14.05 -10.66
CA MET A 574 12.16 -15.27 -9.89
C MET A 574 12.89 -16.51 -10.40
N ASP A 575 13.05 -16.64 -11.72
CA ASP A 575 13.68 -17.80 -12.37
C ASP A 575 15.06 -17.44 -12.95
N SER A 576 16.12 -17.85 -12.24
CA SER A 576 17.50 -17.65 -12.69
C SER A 576 17.92 -18.54 -13.86
N SER A 577 17.10 -19.51 -14.28
CA SER A 577 17.39 -20.34 -15.46
C SER A 577 17.12 -19.62 -16.79
N LEU A 578 16.39 -18.50 -16.75
CA LEU A 578 16.15 -17.64 -17.91
C LEU A 578 17.38 -16.77 -18.15
N VAL A 579 18.18 -17.13 -19.16
CA VAL A 579 19.46 -16.47 -19.49
C VAL A 579 19.50 -16.03 -20.97
N PRO A 580 18.78 -14.94 -21.32
CA PRO A 580 18.86 -14.37 -22.67
C PRO A 580 20.25 -13.81 -22.98
N ASN A 581 20.63 -13.66 -24.26
CA ASN A 581 21.86 -12.94 -24.61
C ASN A 581 21.73 -11.45 -24.30
N ILE A 582 20.58 -10.86 -24.63
CA ILE A 582 20.25 -9.47 -24.33
C ILE A 582 18.94 -9.44 -23.55
N SER A 583 18.92 -8.75 -22.41
CA SER A 583 17.75 -8.55 -21.59
C SER A 583 17.46 -7.09 -21.37
N LEU A 584 16.28 -6.65 -21.76
CA LEU A 584 15.82 -5.29 -21.63
C LEU A 584 14.55 -5.26 -20.77
N GLY A 585 14.41 -4.27 -19.90
CA GLY A 585 13.12 -3.94 -19.31
C GLY A 585 12.22 -3.31 -20.36
N ILE A 586 12.54 -2.07 -20.72
CA ILE A 586 11.81 -1.29 -21.74
C ILE A 586 12.80 -0.93 -22.85
N LEU A 587 12.48 -1.31 -24.09
CA LEU A 587 13.15 -0.83 -25.30
C LEU A 587 12.30 0.27 -25.93
N ILE A 588 12.89 1.44 -26.11
CA ILE A 588 12.29 2.57 -26.83
C ILE A 588 13.01 2.67 -28.18
N ASP A 589 12.25 2.49 -29.25
CA ASP A 589 12.72 2.55 -30.64
C ASP A 589 11.80 3.44 -31.48
N ASP A 590 11.87 4.74 -31.23
CA ASP A 590 11.00 5.75 -31.83
C ASP A 590 11.49 6.25 -33.21
N ALA A 591 11.99 5.35 -34.06
CA ALA A 591 12.46 5.68 -35.41
C ALA A 591 11.40 6.38 -36.30
N SER A 592 10.12 6.14 -36.02
CA SER A 592 9.00 6.64 -36.81
C SER A 592 8.65 8.12 -36.60
N GLY A 593 9.26 8.80 -35.62
CA GLY A 593 9.14 10.26 -35.46
C GLY A 593 7.74 10.76 -35.07
N ILE A 594 6.89 9.90 -34.51
CA ILE A 594 5.51 10.26 -34.12
C ILE A 594 5.55 11.30 -32.98
N PRO A 595 4.89 12.46 -33.13
CA PRO A 595 4.82 13.46 -32.07
C PRO A 595 4.00 12.95 -30.90
N GLY A 596 4.40 13.31 -29.67
CA GLY A 596 3.68 12.91 -28.47
C GLY A 596 4.58 12.91 -27.24
N PHE A 597 4.19 12.14 -26.23
CA PHE A 597 4.92 12.01 -24.97
C PHE A 597 5.04 10.53 -24.58
N LEU A 598 6.08 10.23 -23.80
CA LEU A 598 6.21 8.93 -23.16
C LEU A 598 6.47 9.14 -21.67
N SER A 599 5.59 8.60 -20.84
CA SER A 599 5.69 8.72 -19.38
C SER A 599 5.86 7.34 -18.76
N ILE A 600 6.95 7.14 -18.04
CA ILE A 600 7.31 5.91 -17.33
C ILE A 600 7.41 6.26 -15.85
N VAL A 601 6.40 5.85 -15.08
CA VAL A 601 6.14 6.36 -13.73
C VAL A 601 5.94 5.22 -12.74
N ASN A 602 6.59 5.26 -11.58
CA ASN A 602 6.32 4.34 -10.47
C ASN A 602 6.49 2.84 -10.82
N ASN A 603 7.34 2.48 -11.79
CA ASN A 603 7.55 1.08 -12.15
C ASN A 603 8.69 0.45 -11.35
N ASP A 604 8.60 -0.86 -11.10
CA ASP A 604 9.71 -1.68 -10.62
C ASP A 604 10.32 -2.41 -11.83
N ILE A 605 11.56 -2.08 -12.16
CA ILE A 605 12.23 -2.52 -13.38
C ILE A 605 13.47 -3.34 -13.03
N TYR A 606 13.37 -4.64 -13.26
CA TYR A 606 14.52 -5.52 -13.21
C TYR A 606 15.25 -5.53 -14.55
N VAL A 607 16.56 -5.26 -14.54
CA VAL A 607 17.39 -5.19 -15.76
C VAL A 607 17.60 -6.56 -16.44
N GLY A 608 17.22 -7.66 -15.78
CA GLY A 608 17.24 -9.01 -16.32
C GLY A 608 18.52 -9.82 -16.07
N ASN A 609 18.53 -11.04 -16.61
CA ASN A 609 19.49 -12.09 -16.26
C ASN A 609 20.60 -12.35 -17.29
N SER A 610 20.83 -11.47 -18.28
CA SER A 610 21.82 -11.77 -19.34
C SER A 610 23.19 -12.17 -18.78
N PRO A 611 23.76 -13.34 -19.15
CA PRO A 611 25.06 -13.77 -18.66
C PRO A 611 26.22 -13.09 -19.39
N ALA A 612 25.94 -12.32 -20.44
CA ALA A 612 26.95 -11.74 -21.32
C ALA A 612 27.74 -10.64 -20.60
N PHE A 613 29.06 -10.58 -20.86
CA PHE A 613 29.99 -9.64 -20.21
C PHE A 613 29.99 -8.25 -20.85
N THR A 614 29.32 -8.06 -21.99
CA THR A 614 29.25 -6.77 -22.66
C THR A 614 28.38 -5.81 -21.84
N MET A 615 28.86 -4.57 -21.70
CA MET A 615 28.07 -3.51 -21.10
C MET A 615 26.76 -3.33 -21.89
N GLY A 616 25.63 -3.20 -21.18
CA GLY A 616 24.32 -2.94 -21.79
C GLY A 616 23.54 -4.18 -22.25
N ASP A 617 24.13 -5.37 -22.24
CA ASP A 617 23.41 -6.62 -22.53
C ASP A 617 22.31 -6.93 -21.50
N ALA A 618 22.35 -6.30 -20.33
CA ALA A 618 21.24 -6.26 -19.39
C ALA A 618 20.96 -4.81 -18.97
N THR A 619 19.84 -4.29 -19.45
CA THR A 619 19.48 -2.87 -19.34
C THR A 619 18.05 -2.71 -18.83
N GLY A 620 17.83 -1.76 -17.91
CA GLY A 620 16.49 -1.41 -17.43
C GLY A 620 15.66 -0.73 -18.52
N ILE A 621 16.10 0.45 -18.96
CA ILE A 621 15.47 1.23 -20.02
C ILE A 621 16.51 1.52 -21.10
N SER A 622 16.30 1.00 -22.31
CA SER A 622 17.15 1.28 -23.46
C SER A 622 16.44 2.27 -24.38
N LEU A 623 17.06 3.41 -24.60
CA LEU A 623 16.72 4.33 -25.67
C LEU A 623 17.59 3.97 -26.87
N GLY A 624 17.05 3.08 -27.72
CA GLY A 624 17.63 2.72 -29.00
C GLY A 624 17.63 3.94 -29.90
N PHE A 625 16.44 4.34 -30.33
CA PHE A 625 16.21 5.53 -31.12
C PHE A 625 15.21 6.45 -30.42
N ALA A 626 15.55 7.72 -30.24
CA ALA A 626 14.64 8.73 -29.68
C ALA A 626 14.12 9.65 -30.80
N ALA A 627 12.80 9.78 -30.94
CA ALA A 627 12.22 10.73 -31.88
C ALA A 627 12.66 12.17 -31.54
N PRO A 628 13.18 12.95 -32.51
CA PRO A 628 13.58 14.33 -32.27
C PRO A 628 12.43 15.17 -31.69
N GLY A 629 12.68 15.85 -30.57
CA GLY A 629 11.70 16.73 -29.92
C GLY A 629 10.65 16.03 -29.06
N LYS A 630 10.65 14.70 -28.96
CA LYS A 630 9.78 13.95 -28.04
C LYS A 630 10.26 14.14 -26.59
N THR A 631 9.32 14.44 -25.69
CA THR A 631 9.59 14.60 -24.27
C THR A 631 9.34 13.29 -23.53
N TYR A 632 10.32 12.89 -22.72
CA TYR A 632 10.25 11.71 -21.87
C TYR A 632 10.09 12.13 -20.41
N THR A 633 9.15 11.51 -19.71
CA THR A 633 8.96 11.70 -18.27
C THR A 633 9.21 10.36 -17.58
N ILE A 634 10.44 10.15 -17.09
CA ILE A 634 10.86 8.92 -16.43
C ILE A 634 11.04 9.25 -14.94
N VAL A 635 10.04 8.96 -14.12
CA VAL A 635 10.01 9.45 -12.74
C VAL A 635 9.59 8.40 -11.74
N ASN A 636 10.16 8.46 -10.55
CA ASN A 636 9.78 7.61 -9.40
C ASN A 636 9.88 6.10 -9.69
N ASN A 637 10.77 5.66 -10.58
CA ASN A 637 10.96 4.23 -10.87
C ASN A 637 12.03 3.61 -9.97
N GLN A 638 11.84 2.34 -9.63
CA GLN A 638 12.82 1.51 -8.93
C GLN A 638 13.52 0.62 -9.95
N ILE A 639 14.77 0.93 -10.31
CA ILE A 639 15.55 0.22 -11.34
C ILE A 639 16.72 -0.50 -10.68
N PHE A 640 16.79 -1.82 -10.83
CA PHE A 640 17.72 -2.62 -10.02
C PHE A 640 18.19 -3.92 -10.68
N SER A 641 19.28 -4.47 -10.15
CA SER A 641 19.81 -5.81 -10.45
C SER A 641 19.92 -6.66 -9.16
N LYS A 642 20.10 -7.99 -9.30
CA LYS A 642 20.34 -8.92 -8.17
C LYS A 642 21.75 -8.80 -7.58
N SER A 643 22.70 -8.36 -8.40
CA SER A 643 24.12 -8.27 -8.08
C SER A 643 24.70 -7.03 -8.76
N SER A 644 25.59 -6.33 -8.06
CA SER A 644 26.45 -5.27 -8.59
C SER A 644 27.52 -5.86 -9.52
N VAL A 645 27.09 -6.38 -10.67
CA VAL A 645 27.98 -6.76 -11.76
C VAL A 645 28.09 -5.56 -12.68
N SER A 646 29.31 -5.19 -13.02
CA SER A 646 29.64 -3.90 -13.64
C SER A 646 29.11 -3.71 -15.07
N ASN A 647 28.43 -4.69 -15.65
CA ASN A 647 27.89 -4.67 -17.01
C ASN A 647 26.39 -4.33 -17.07
N ARG A 648 25.74 -4.12 -15.92
CA ARG A 648 24.31 -3.82 -15.81
C ARG A 648 24.06 -2.33 -15.91
N VAL A 649 23.14 -1.94 -16.78
CA VAL A 649 22.84 -0.54 -17.08
C VAL A 649 21.42 -0.18 -16.66
N GLY A 650 21.24 0.98 -16.02
CA GLY A 650 19.93 1.51 -15.69
C GLY A 650 19.22 2.07 -16.91
N ILE A 651 19.77 3.17 -17.44
CA ILE A 651 19.35 3.80 -18.69
C ILE A 651 20.50 3.74 -19.71
N LEU A 652 20.20 3.26 -20.92
CA LEU A 652 21.14 3.24 -22.04
C LEU A 652 20.71 4.22 -23.11
N TYR A 653 21.60 5.13 -23.51
CA TYR A 653 21.48 5.94 -24.72
C TYR A 653 22.32 5.32 -25.83
N ALA A 654 21.67 4.57 -26.72
CA ALA A 654 22.37 3.89 -27.81
C ALA A 654 22.67 4.86 -28.96
N ASP A 655 21.62 5.43 -29.60
CA ASP A 655 21.79 6.18 -30.85
C ASP A 655 21.18 7.59 -30.84
N ALA A 656 20.58 8.05 -29.74
CA ALA A 656 20.01 9.39 -29.66
C ALA A 656 19.85 9.91 -28.22
N TYR A 657 19.82 11.24 -28.08
CA TYR A 657 19.45 11.91 -26.83
C TYR A 657 17.96 12.22 -26.75
N PRO A 658 17.35 12.17 -25.57
CA PRO A 658 16.04 12.74 -25.32
C PRO A 658 16.06 14.26 -25.47
N SER A 659 14.88 14.87 -25.65
CA SER A 659 14.74 16.33 -25.60
C SER A 659 15.29 16.90 -24.29
N ALA A 660 15.89 18.09 -24.34
CA ALA A 660 16.34 18.84 -23.16
C ALA A 660 15.22 19.12 -22.15
N THR A 661 13.96 19.09 -22.59
CA THR A 661 12.78 19.25 -21.73
C THR A 661 12.34 17.96 -21.03
N SER A 662 13.02 16.84 -21.29
CA SER A 662 12.71 15.55 -20.66
C SER A 662 13.07 15.59 -19.17
N VAL A 663 12.28 14.89 -18.36
CA VAL A 663 12.43 14.88 -16.91
C VAL A 663 12.68 13.45 -16.47
N ILE A 664 13.88 13.21 -15.95
CA ILE A 664 14.35 11.91 -15.47
C ILE A 664 14.72 12.08 -14.00
N ARG A 665 13.74 12.04 -13.09
CA ARG A 665 13.94 12.44 -11.67
C ARG A 665 13.30 11.50 -10.68
N GLY A 666 13.81 11.47 -9.44
CA GLY A 666 13.24 10.66 -8.37
C GLY A 666 13.37 9.15 -8.60
N ASN A 667 14.17 8.71 -9.58
CA ASN A 667 14.40 7.31 -9.83
C ASN A 667 15.52 6.78 -8.94
N ASN A 668 15.35 5.57 -8.45
CA ASN A 668 16.38 4.85 -7.72
C ASN A 668 17.07 3.84 -8.65
N PHE A 669 18.40 3.95 -8.76
CA PHE A 669 19.24 3.07 -9.56
C PHE A 669 20.12 2.21 -8.65
N PHE A 670 19.68 0.99 -8.37
CA PHE A 670 20.44 0.03 -7.57
C PHE A 670 21.20 -0.96 -8.47
N LEU A 671 22.25 -0.45 -9.12
CA LEU A 671 23.15 -1.13 -10.04
C LEU A 671 24.42 -0.28 -10.28
N ASP A 672 25.40 -0.82 -10.99
CA ASP A 672 26.75 -0.20 -11.10
C ASP A 672 26.83 0.96 -12.10
N VAL A 673 26.06 0.91 -13.19
CA VAL A 673 26.06 1.95 -14.24
C VAL A 673 24.65 2.52 -14.39
N PRO A 674 24.26 3.52 -13.57
CA PRO A 674 22.94 4.16 -13.64
C PRO A 674 22.58 4.63 -15.05
N VAL A 675 23.51 5.33 -15.72
CA VAL A 675 23.34 5.78 -17.10
C VAL A 675 24.58 5.46 -17.91
N TRP A 676 24.39 4.89 -19.09
CA TRP A 676 25.44 4.67 -20.07
C TRP A 676 25.11 5.39 -21.38
N ASP A 677 26.01 6.26 -21.81
CA ASP A 677 25.87 7.09 -22.99
C ASP A 677 26.83 6.61 -24.09
N VAL A 678 26.35 5.70 -24.93
CA VAL A 678 27.10 5.19 -26.07
C VAL A 678 27.18 6.26 -27.16
N PHE A 679 26.07 6.96 -27.40
CA PHE A 679 25.95 8.01 -28.41
C PHE A 679 26.95 9.16 -28.20
N GLY A 680 27.15 9.60 -26.96
CA GLY A 680 28.07 10.67 -26.57
C GLY A 680 29.54 10.28 -26.47
N GLY A 681 29.92 9.08 -26.91
CA GLY A 681 31.32 8.60 -26.88
C GLY A 681 31.62 7.57 -25.79
N ASN A 682 30.66 6.68 -25.50
CA ASN A 682 30.78 5.60 -24.51
C ASN A 682 31.06 6.08 -23.08
N ALA A 683 30.37 7.12 -22.63
CA ALA A 683 30.52 7.65 -21.28
C ALA A 683 29.63 6.92 -20.26
N GLU A 684 30.21 6.50 -19.13
CA GLU A 684 29.48 5.94 -17.99
C GLU A 684 29.23 7.03 -16.94
N TYR A 685 27.99 7.16 -16.47
CA TYR A 685 27.63 8.09 -15.41
C TYR A 685 27.31 7.34 -14.12
N LYS A 686 28.01 7.71 -13.05
CA LYS A 686 27.86 7.15 -11.71
C LYS A 686 27.57 8.26 -10.70
N PHE A 687 27.04 7.90 -9.55
CA PHE A 687 26.72 8.90 -8.51
C PHE A 687 27.99 9.44 -7.85
N CYS A 688 28.22 10.74 -8.02
CA CYS A 688 29.18 11.54 -7.27
C CYS A 688 28.43 12.38 -6.25
N GLY A 689 28.26 11.86 -5.03
CA GLY A 689 27.31 12.42 -4.07
C GLY A 689 25.88 12.29 -4.61
N ALA A 690 25.19 13.42 -4.78
CA ALA A 690 23.82 13.48 -5.33
C ALA A 690 23.77 13.74 -6.86
N VAL A 691 24.93 13.83 -7.53
CA VAL A 691 25.02 14.21 -8.95
C VAL A 691 25.49 13.02 -9.78
N LEU A 692 24.82 12.74 -10.90
CA LEU A 692 25.28 11.78 -11.89
C LEU A 692 26.41 12.40 -12.74
N ALA A 693 27.60 11.82 -12.66
CA ALA A 693 28.82 12.35 -13.28
C ALA A 693 29.70 11.23 -13.85
N GLN A 694 30.55 11.58 -14.81
CA GLN A 694 31.52 10.64 -15.40
C GLN A 694 32.65 10.23 -14.44
N GLY A 695 32.80 10.97 -13.33
CA GLY A 695 33.74 10.66 -12.28
C GLY A 695 33.71 11.69 -11.15
N CYS A 696 34.55 11.45 -10.14
CA CYS A 696 34.74 12.35 -9.00
C CYS A 696 36.20 12.72 -8.83
N ILE A 697 36.50 14.01 -8.60
CA ILE A 697 37.78 14.46 -8.03
C ILE A 697 37.47 15.07 -6.67
N LEU A 698 38.04 14.52 -5.60
CA LEU A 698 37.88 15.04 -4.22
C LEU A 698 36.41 15.24 -3.81
N GLY A 699 35.50 14.39 -4.31
CA GLY A 699 34.06 14.47 -4.04
C GLY A 699 33.28 15.46 -4.93
N PHE A 700 33.95 16.12 -5.88
CA PHE A 700 33.32 17.00 -6.87
C PHE A 700 33.04 16.26 -8.18
N PRO A 701 31.86 16.47 -8.80
CA PRO A 701 31.49 15.82 -10.05
C PRO A 701 32.31 16.34 -11.22
N ILE A 702 32.79 15.43 -12.08
CA ILE A 702 33.42 15.72 -13.36
C ILE A 702 32.41 15.41 -14.46
N GLY A 703 32.07 16.39 -15.30
CA GLY A 703 31.18 16.18 -16.44
C GLY A 703 29.81 15.64 -16.03
N SER A 704 29.00 16.48 -15.39
CA SER A 704 27.62 16.12 -15.01
C SER A 704 26.75 15.91 -16.26
N ILE A 705 25.89 14.88 -16.24
CA ILE A 705 24.97 14.60 -17.36
C ILE A 705 24.00 15.77 -17.61
N SER A 706 23.54 16.44 -16.55
CA SER A 706 22.68 17.63 -16.67
C SER A 706 23.38 18.80 -17.36
N GLY A 707 24.72 18.84 -17.32
CA GLY A 707 25.51 19.86 -18.00
C GLY A 707 25.55 19.71 -19.53
N LEU A 708 25.08 18.58 -20.06
CA LEU A 708 25.00 18.31 -21.50
C LEU A 708 23.68 18.77 -22.14
N GLY A 709 22.73 19.27 -21.35
CA GLY A 709 21.39 19.62 -21.85
C GLY A 709 20.54 18.40 -22.22
N ILE A 710 20.86 17.23 -21.66
CA ILE A 710 20.15 15.96 -21.90
C ILE A 710 19.19 15.72 -20.73
N GLY A 711 18.03 16.38 -20.76
CA GLY A 711 17.00 16.29 -19.71
C GLY A 711 17.44 16.75 -18.31
N ASP A 712 16.49 16.75 -17.37
CA ASP A 712 16.72 17.02 -15.95
C ASP A 712 16.91 15.70 -15.19
N TYR A 713 18.09 15.55 -14.56
CA TYR A 713 18.54 14.35 -13.83
C TYR A 713 18.63 14.54 -12.32
N THR A 714 18.09 15.64 -11.80
CA THR A 714 18.16 15.96 -10.37
C THR A 714 17.36 14.96 -9.52
N ASN A 715 17.77 14.78 -8.26
CA ASN A 715 17.08 13.93 -7.28
C ASN A 715 17.00 12.43 -7.68
N ASN A 716 17.85 11.94 -8.58
CA ASN A 716 18.07 10.50 -8.70
C ASN A 716 19.10 10.03 -7.67
N TYR A 717 19.02 8.77 -7.29
CA TYR A 717 19.86 8.21 -6.24
C TYR A 717 20.08 6.70 -6.45
N GLY A 718 20.98 6.11 -5.67
CA GLY A 718 21.30 4.68 -5.73
C GLY A 718 21.32 4.05 -4.34
N LYS A 719 20.17 3.53 -3.92
CA LYS A 719 19.97 2.88 -2.60
C LYS A 719 19.37 1.49 -2.79
N ASN A 720 19.80 0.55 -1.96
CA ASN A 720 19.29 -0.82 -2.02
C ASN A 720 17.80 -0.83 -1.67
N PRO A 721 16.91 -1.37 -2.53
CA PRO A 721 15.50 -1.48 -2.22
C PRO A 721 15.17 -2.41 -1.04
N GLN A 722 16.07 -3.28 -0.59
CA GLN A 722 15.85 -4.18 0.55
C GLN A 722 14.59 -5.04 0.39
N PHE A 723 14.39 -5.60 -0.81
CA PHE A 723 13.27 -6.52 -1.06
C PHE A 723 13.37 -7.77 -0.18
N LYS A 724 12.21 -8.20 0.33
CA LYS A 724 12.06 -9.49 1.01
C LYS A 724 12.24 -10.63 0.00
N THR A 725 12.83 -11.73 0.45
CA THR A 725 12.85 -12.97 -0.35
C THR A 725 11.42 -13.42 -0.65
N ALA A 726 11.09 -13.57 -1.93
CA ALA A 726 9.78 -13.99 -2.39
C ALA A 726 9.74 -15.51 -2.64
N ALA A 727 8.66 -16.17 -2.24
CA ALA A 727 8.43 -17.60 -2.52
C ALA A 727 7.53 -17.84 -3.75
N SER A 728 6.84 -16.80 -4.23
CA SER A 728 5.99 -16.84 -5.42
C SER A 728 5.97 -15.50 -6.13
N ILE A 729 5.53 -15.49 -7.39
CA ILE A 729 5.43 -14.27 -8.19
C ILE A 729 4.50 -13.22 -7.57
N SER A 730 3.46 -13.66 -6.84
CA SER A 730 2.54 -12.75 -6.13
C SER A 730 3.20 -11.97 -4.99
N GLN A 731 4.34 -12.47 -4.48
CA GLN A 731 5.10 -11.87 -3.38
C GLN A 731 6.34 -11.11 -3.87
N VAL A 732 6.61 -11.10 -5.17
CA VAL A 732 7.81 -10.51 -5.74
C VAL A 732 7.90 -9.01 -5.42
N TRP A 733 9.08 -8.59 -4.98
CA TRP A 733 9.43 -7.20 -4.65
C TRP A 733 8.55 -6.53 -3.58
N LYS A 734 8.03 -7.34 -2.65
CA LYS A 734 7.57 -6.80 -1.36
C LYS A 734 8.80 -6.39 -0.54
N TYR A 735 8.72 -5.26 0.14
CA TYR A 735 9.82 -4.77 0.98
C TYR A 735 10.01 -5.62 2.24
N ASN A 736 11.25 -5.69 2.72
CA ASN A 736 11.55 -6.33 3.99
C ASN A 736 11.22 -5.40 5.16
N ILE A 737 10.76 -5.98 6.28
CA ILE A 737 10.53 -5.22 7.51
C ILE A 737 11.89 -5.08 8.22
N PRO A 738 12.35 -3.88 8.56
CA PRO A 738 13.61 -3.67 9.26
C PRO A 738 13.64 -4.43 10.59
N VAL A 739 14.77 -5.08 10.91
CA VAL A 739 15.01 -5.66 12.24
C VAL A 739 15.91 -4.70 13.04
N GLY A 740 15.44 -4.27 14.22
CA GLY A 740 16.15 -3.30 15.08
C GLY A 740 15.80 -1.84 14.76
N ILE A 741 16.61 -0.89 15.25
CA ILE A 741 16.40 0.54 14.99
C ILE A 741 16.66 0.82 13.49
N PRO A 742 15.68 1.35 12.74
CA PRO A 742 15.85 1.67 11.33
C PRO A 742 16.93 2.72 11.12
N ASN A 743 17.77 2.49 10.12
CA ASN A 743 18.75 3.42 9.62
C ASN A 743 18.88 3.26 8.09
N SER A 744 19.71 4.09 7.47
CA SER A 744 19.89 4.11 6.01
C SER A 744 20.47 2.81 5.41
N LEU A 745 20.92 1.86 6.23
CA LEU A 745 21.51 0.59 5.79
C LEU A 745 20.56 -0.61 5.93
N ASN A 746 19.66 -0.61 6.91
CA ASN A 746 18.76 -1.74 7.21
C ASN A 746 17.29 -1.47 6.91
N SER A 747 16.95 -0.29 6.38
CA SER A 747 15.58 0.11 6.07
C SER A 747 15.35 0.36 4.58
N PRO A 748 14.19 -0.06 4.02
CA PRO A 748 13.82 0.28 2.65
C PRO A 748 13.51 1.77 2.49
N CYS A 749 13.31 2.56 3.56
CA CYS A 749 12.96 3.98 3.49
C CYS A 749 13.84 4.80 2.54
N SER A 750 15.16 4.58 2.62
CA SER A 750 16.14 5.34 1.84
C SER A 750 16.04 5.09 0.34
N SER A 751 15.45 3.95 -0.04
CA SER A 751 15.14 3.57 -1.41
C SER A 751 13.74 4.00 -1.86
N LEU A 752 12.81 4.17 -0.91
CA LEU A 752 11.38 4.33 -1.17
C LEU A 752 10.95 5.79 -1.28
N TYR A 753 11.45 6.66 -0.41
CA TYR A 753 10.94 8.03 -0.26
C TYR A 753 11.71 9.08 -1.07
N GLY A 754 12.32 8.71 -2.18
CA GLY A 754 12.99 9.65 -3.09
C GLY A 754 12.11 10.22 -4.18
N GLY A 755 10.80 9.94 -4.15
CA GLY A 755 9.87 10.35 -5.18
C GLY A 755 9.66 11.87 -5.24
N ILE A 756 9.25 12.32 -6.42
CA ILE A 756 8.83 13.69 -6.70
C ILE A 756 7.29 13.75 -6.86
N ASP A 757 6.70 14.89 -6.52
CA ASP A 757 5.27 15.10 -6.67
C ASP A 757 4.93 15.48 -8.11
N LEU A 758 4.20 14.61 -8.79
CA LEU A 758 3.79 14.80 -10.18
C LEU A 758 2.79 15.96 -10.34
N ARG A 759 2.25 16.49 -9.24
CA ARG A 759 1.29 17.61 -9.20
C ARG A 759 1.97 18.97 -9.07
N ILE A 760 3.22 19.02 -8.58
CA ILE A 760 3.92 20.28 -8.27
C ILE A 760 4.77 20.70 -9.49
N GLY A 761 4.30 21.73 -10.22
CA GLY A 761 4.90 22.22 -11.46
C GLY A 761 4.64 21.23 -12.60
N PRO A 762 3.66 21.46 -13.49
CA PRO A 762 2.98 20.37 -14.21
C PRO A 762 3.92 19.60 -15.14
N LEU A 763 4.54 18.54 -14.59
CA LEU A 763 5.31 17.54 -15.31
C LEU A 763 4.41 16.72 -16.23
N LEU A 764 3.15 16.53 -15.78
CA LEU A 764 2.11 15.84 -16.50
C LEU A 764 0.80 16.63 -16.44
N PRO A 765 -0.04 16.57 -17.49
CA PRO A 765 -1.37 17.15 -17.48
C PRO A 765 -2.24 16.64 -16.32
N PRO A 766 -3.00 17.50 -15.61
CA PRO A 766 -3.84 17.08 -14.48
C PRO A 766 -4.87 15.99 -14.79
N ILE A 767 -5.30 15.89 -16.05
CA ILE A 767 -6.20 14.82 -16.51
C ILE A 767 -5.61 13.42 -16.31
N LEU A 768 -4.29 13.30 -16.18
CA LEU A 768 -3.60 12.02 -15.98
C LEU A 768 -3.47 11.66 -14.48
N PHE A 769 -3.72 12.59 -13.55
CA PHE A 769 -3.52 12.38 -12.12
C PHE A 769 -4.28 11.19 -11.52
N PRO A 770 -5.51 10.86 -11.93
CA PRO A 770 -6.21 9.67 -11.44
C PRO A 770 -5.44 8.37 -11.69
N PHE A 771 -4.58 8.29 -12.72
CA PHE A 771 -3.79 7.10 -12.98
C PHE A 771 -2.67 6.87 -11.97
N PHE A 772 -2.26 7.90 -11.21
CA PHE A 772 -1.18 7.82 -10.22
C PHE A 772 -1.69 7.85 -8.77
N ALA A 773 -3.00 7.92 -8.56
CA ALA A 773 -3.59 8.06 -7.23
C ALA A 773 -3.46 6.79 -6.37
N THR A 774 -3.21 5.65 -7.00
CA THR A 774 -3.13 4.35 -6.33
C THR A 774 -1.87 3.59 -6.73
N ASP A 775 -1.44 2.68 -5.86
CA ASP A 775 -0.33 1.76 -6.11
C ASP A 775 -0.77 0.49 -6.88
N PHE A 776 0.12 -0.49 -7.00
CA PHE A 776 -0.12 -1.78 -7.64
C PHE A 776 -1.33 -2.53 -7.10
N ASN A 777 -1.55 -2.47 -5.79
CA ASN A 777 -2.64 -3.16 -5.08
C ASN A 777 -3.89 -2.27 -4.92
N GLN A 778 -3.93 -1.13 -5.60
CA GLN A 778 -4.99 -0.12 -5.51
C GLN A 778 -5.06 0.60 -4.16
N ASN A 779 -4.01 0.56 -3.34
CA ASN A 779 -3.93 1.40 -2.14
C ASN A 779 -3.67 2.85 -2.57
N ALA A 780 -4.30 3.82 -1.90
CA ALA A 780 -4.08 5.22 -2.19
C ALA A 780 -2.63 5.63 -1.87
N ARG A 781 -1.98 6.35 -2.79
CA ARG A 781 -0.65 6.93 -2.55
C ARG A 781 -0.76 8.17 -1.67
N THR A 782 0.13 8.28 -0.69
CA THR A 782 0.16 9.36 0.28
C THR A 782 1.44 10.19 0.14
N ASN A 783 1.40 11.42 0.64
CA ASN A 783 2.60 12.24 0.80
C ASN A 783 2.91 12.31 2.29
N THR A 784 3.79 11.43 2.75
CA THR A 784 4.25 11.37 4.14
C THR A 784 5.73 11.73 4.19
N ALA A 785 6.05 12.84 4.85
CA ALA A 785 7.44 13.27 5.04
C ALA A 785 8.26 12.19 5.73
N SER A 786 9.36 11.74 5.09
CA SER A 786 10.26 10.73 5.63
C SER A 786 11.61 11.35 5.96
N PRO A 787 12.17 11.14 7.17
CA PRO A 787 13.51 11.63 7.51
C PRO A 787 14.63 10.94 6.71
N PHE A 788 14.32 9.86 5.99
CA PHE A 788 15.25 9.12 5.15
C PHE A 788 15.16 9.51 3.66
N ALA A 789 14.31 10.47 3.32
CA ALA A 789 14.16 10.95 1.95
C ALA A 789 15.49 11.55 1.44
N PRO A 790 15.94 11.17 0.22
CA PRO A 790 17.02 11.84 -0.47
C PRO A 790 16.83 13.37 -0.55
N SER A 791 17.93 14.11 -0.57
CA SER A 791 17.90 15.57 -0.70
C SER A 791 17.22 16.00 -2.01
N GLY A 792 16.15 16.79 -1.92
CA GLY A 792 15.39 17.28 -3.07
C GLY A 792 14.20 16.40 -3.47
N ALA A 793 13.90 15.37 -2.68
CA ALA A 793 12.69 14.56 -2.82
C ALA A 793 11.49 15.17 -2.08
N ASP A 794 10.30 14.90 -2.60
CA ASP A 794 9.02 15.33 -2.01
C ASP A 794 8.48 14.28 -1.01
N SER A 795 9.30 13.31 -0.60
CA SER A 795 8.93 12.20 0.29
C SER A 795 7.70 11.41 -0.20
N ILE A 796 7.63 11.18 -1.51
CA ILE A 796 6.63 10.30 -2.11
C ILE A 796 7.26 8.93 -2.37
N SER A 797 6.48 7.88 -2.15
CA SER A 797 6.91 6.51 -2.43
C SER A 797 7.21 6.34 -3.93
N ILE A 798 8.27 5.61 -4.25
CA ILE A 798 8.65 5.23 -5.60
C ILE A 798 8.41 3.74 -5.85
N GLY A 799 8.47 3.33 -7.11
CA GLY A 799 8.16 1.95 -7.49
C GLY A 799 6.68 1.63 -7.33
N VAL A 800 6.32 0.36 -7.46
CA VAL A 800 4.91 -0.04 -7.66
C VAL A 800 4.07 -0.04 -6.39
N PHE A 801 4.66 -0.04 -5.20
CA PHE A 801 3.92 -0.11 -3.94
C PHE A 801 3.96 1.21 -3.18
N GLU A 802 2.84 1.54 -2.54
CA GLU A 802 2.81 2.54 -1.49
C GLU A 802 3.23 1.91 -0.16
N THR A 803 4.01 2.63 0.63
CA THR A 803 4.28 2.32 2.04
C THR A 803 3.87 3.52 2.89
N ASP A 804 3.42 3.28 4.12
CA ASP A 804 3.22 4.37 5.08
C ASP A 804 4.59 4.96 5.47
N GLY A 805 4.64 6.27 5.76
CA GLY A 805 5.88 7.06 5.96
C GLY A 805 6.89 6.54 7.00
N ASN A 806 6.57 5.44 7.69
CA ASN A 806 7.40 4.75 8.64
C ASN A 806 8.21 3.59 8.03
N CYS A 807 7.92 3.21 6.77
CA CYS A 807 8.66 2.20 5.99
C CYS A 807 8.68 0.80 6.62
N PHE A 808 7.59 0.42 7.30
CA PHE A 808 7.42 -0.89 7.94
C PHE A 808 6.48 -1.80 7.16
#